data_AF-A0A1J5WJQ3-F1
#
_entry.id   AF-A0A1J5WJQ3-F1
#
_cell.length_a   1.000
_cell.length_b   1.000
_cell.length_c   1.000
_cell.angle_alpha   90.00
_cell.angle_beta   90.00
_cell.angle_gamma   90.00
#
_symmetry.space_group_name_H-M   'P 1'
#
loop_
_entity.id
_entity.type
_entity.pdbx_description
1 polymer ?
#
loop_
_entity_poly.entity_id
_entity_poly.type
_entity_poly.pdbx_seq_one_letter_code
_entity_poly.pdbx_strand_id
1 'polypeptide(L)'
;MEPEATRTLKLGNTFFVFTHQSLFLFPENEYKSFQQDKEGYTCLKRKHLSVVTDRDTGRLICIVCHEEAKLEDFVSPLCRQLHFVLCRACVEYLKKRTNRREVTCPYCKEKKSDKAYQEEIFGILFSLMPHKTLTSLKIRPDMKVKTVTKLTRETKVILSNIAVTDTFFFRLMSKTAVTIRNKISLVGHDNSTDWCIRKFAQSAKERINICFDGSTGEEMKQIYENTKTIPKNSIQIKAGGIRAVGSNIRVLLKLLGSADGYSPALLLKSSNREHVKEILKEENNSLWVGKVKALRLEEHALETLPKLGIHEENEMEELGLYADRPEHIAGILKTENSSIRIGKMKRLELGCFALGTLPKLRIHEENMMEELGLYADKTEYTTEILKTKNNSIWVGKVKDLNLRRYAVQTLPKLSLHEENEMEVFRLDARCLGEITGALKTERKSIWIGKVKRLDLGYYAVGILPKLRVHKENVMEEFRLWADNAAYTTRILKEESNSIWIGKVGKLRLGGYAVGILPKLRIHEENVMEELGLYADKTKHLTEILKAENNSIWVGKVKGLGLGRYAIEILPKLRIHEENVMEELSLDVCDPGFISELLKMKNKCIWVGKVKKLKLKGSTVEILPKFRIHKENEMEELVLSTDHSYNTNRILKTENNSIWVGKVKRLELNMYAIQILPKLRLHEENVLEELVPSAYDTDHITEMLKKENSIWIGKVKKLKLGGYAVQILPKLRIHGENVMEEFSLEAYRPEQIVGILKMENKSIRVGKVWKISLEGHAEKIKDRLDFTLMDDARE
;
A
#
# COMPACT_ATOMS: atom_id res chain seq x y z
N MET A 1 21.99 -17.79 12.83
CA MET A 1 22.75 -16.74 13.54
C MET A 1 24.19 -17.23 13.55
N GLU A 2 25.08 -16.63 12.76
CA GLU A 2 26.51 -16.97 12.73
C GLU A 2 27.15 -16.69 14.10
N PRO A 3 28.20 -17.43 14.52
CA PRO A 3 28.89 -17.15 15.78
C PRO A 3 29.49 -15.75 15.71
N GLU A 4 29.08 -14.85 16.61
CA GLU A 4 29.61 -13.49 16.69
C GLU A 4 31.09 -13.55 17.08
N ALA A 5 31.98 -13.55 16.09
CA ALA A 5 33.40 -13.30 16.27
C ALA A 5 33.59 -12.00 17.08
N THR A 6 34.64 -11.98 17.91
CA THR A 6 35.11 -10.88 18.75
C THR A 6 35.02 -9.54 18.04
N ARG A 7 33.90 -8.82 18.21
CA ARG A 7 33.65 -7.56 17.53
C ARG A 7 34.54 -6.49 18.15
N THR A 8 35.55 -6.09 17.40
CA THR A 8 36.53 -5.07 17.79
C THR A 8 36.09 -3.71 17.24
N LEU A 9 36.15 -2.69 18.09
CA LEU A 9 35.81 -1.32 17.74
C LEU A 9 37.05 -0.43 17.79
N LYS A 10 37.36 0.32 16.73
CA LYS A 10 38.54 1.19 16.66
C LYS A 10 38.19 2.63 17.06
N LEU A 11 39.06 3.26 17.85
CA LEU A 11 39.00 4.69 18.16
C LEU A 11 40.42 5.26 18.09
N GLY A 12 40.72 6.01 17.03
CA GLY A 12 42.09 6.47 16.76
C GLY A 12 43.04 5.28 16.65
N ASN A 13 44.09 5.26 17.48
CA ASN A 13 45.08 4.17 17.53
C ASN A 13 44.80 3.15 18.65
N THR A 14 43.59 3.15 19.20
CA THR A 14 43.17 2.23 20.27
C THR A 14 42.05 1.30 19.78
N PHE A 15 42.17 0.01 20.04
CA PHE A 15 41.17 -1.01 19.72
C PHE A 15 40.46 -1.47 20.98
N PHE A 16 39.13 -1.40 20.99
CA PHE A 16 38.26 -1.91 22.04
C PHE A 16 37.80 -3.31 21.67
N VAL A 17 38.27 -4.30 22.42
CA VAL A 17 37.98 -5.71 22.17
C VAL A 17 37.10 -6.24 23.29
N PHE A 18 35.84 -6.53 22.95
CA PHE A 18 34.85 -7.05 23.88
C PHE A 18 34.95 -8.57 23.92
N THR A 19 35.17 -9.14 25.11
CA THR A 19 35.17 -10.59 25.35
C THR A 19 33.97 -11.00 26.18
N HIS A 20 33.79 -12.31 26.41
CA HIS A 20 32.71 -12.83 27.22
C HIS A 20 32.62 -12.18 28.62
N GLN A 21 33.75 -11.91 29.29
CA GLN A 21 33.76 -11.38 30.67
C GLN A 21 34.35 -9.98 30.83
N SER A 22 35.11 -9.46 29.87
CA SER A 22 35.88 -8.22 30.07
C SER A 22 35.99 -7.41 28.78
N LEU A 23 36.42 -6.16 28.94
CA LEU A 23 36.73 -5.27 27.83
C LEU A 23 38.23 -4.97 27.86
N PHE A 24 38.93 -5.20 26.75
CA PHE A 24 40.35 -4.88 26.62
C PHE A 24 40.55 -3.70 25.67
N LEU A 25 41.44 -2.78 26.04
CA LEU A 25 41.93 -1.72 25.16
C LEU A 25 43.33 -2.06 24.71
N PHE A 26 43.53 -2.13 23.39
CA PHE A 26 44.82 -2.40 22.78
C PHE A 26 45.36 -1.17 22.05
N PRO A 27 46.63 -0.80 22.24
CA PRO A 27 47.28 0.10 21.30
C PRO A 27 47.47 -0.63 19.95
N GLU A 28 47.45 0.12 18.85
CA GLU A 28 47.45 -0.42 17.49
C GLU A 28 48.64 -1.35 17.18
N ASN A 29 49.82 -1.08 17.74
CA ASN A 29 51.00 -1.93 17.60
C ASN A 29 50.84 -3.30 18.28
N GLU A 30 50.25 -3.33 19.48
CA GLU A 30 49.95 -4.57 20.20
C GLU A 30 48.76 -5.31 19.57
N TYR A 31 47.76 -4.60 19.05
CA TYR A 31 46.64 -5.24 18.36
C TYR A 31 47.08 -5.95 17.06
N LYS A 32 48.10 -5.45 16.36
CA LYS A 32 48.71 -6.14 15.20
C LYS A 32 49.40 -7.46 15.56
N SER A 33 49.64 -7.72 16.85
CA SER A 33 50.17 -9.00 17.34
C SER A 33 49.12 -10.13 17.33
N PHE A 34 47.89 -9.82 16.90
CA PHE A 34 46.80 -10.77 16.72
C PHE A 34 46.39 -10.89 15.26
N GLN A 35 46.05 -12.10 14.84
CA GLN A 35 45.37 -12.35 13.58
C GLN A 35 44.21 -13.31 13.82
N GLN A 36 43.03 -12.94 13.31
CA GLN A 36 41.87 -13.82 13.22
C GLN A 36 41.59 -14.06 11.74
N ASP A 37 41.50 -15.32 11.35
CA ASP A 37 41.19 -15.69 9.97
C ASP A 37 39.71 -16.04 9.78
N LYS A 38 39.30 -16.19 8.51
CA LYS A 38 37.93 -16.52 8.11
C LYS A 38 37.47 -17.92 8.53
N GLU A 39 38.37 -18.77 9.04
CA GLU A 39 38.09 -20.17 9.42
C GLU A 39 38.11 -20.38 10.95
N GLY A 40 38.23 -19.30 11.73
CA GLY A 40 38.10 -19.33 13.19
C GLY A 40 39.38 -19.65 13.95
N TYR A 41 40.55 -19.66 13.31
CA TYR A 41 41.82 -19.80 14.03
C TYR A 41 42.29 -18.43 14.53
N THR A 42 42.18 -18.24 15.84
CA THR A 42 42.76 -17.11 16.54
C THR A 42 44.24 -17.37 16.79
N CYS A 43 45.10 -16.49 16.27
CA CYS A 43 46.54 -16.56 16.45
C CYS A 43 47.05 -15.35 17.23
N LEU A 44 47.90 -15.60 18.23
CA LEU A 44 48.62 -14.60 19.01
C LEU A 44 50.13 -14.88 18.95
N LYS A 45 50.96 -13.84 18.95
CA LYS A 45 52.41 -14.02 19.08
C LYS A 45 52.77 -14.71 20.40
N ARG A 46 53.57 -15.79 20.34
CA ARG A 46 53.94 -16.61 21.51
C ARG A 46 54.51 -15.80 22.66
N LYS A 47 55.26 -14.73 22.40
CA LYS A 47 55.87 -13.89 23.44
C LYS A 47 54.90 -13.36 24.49
N HIS A 48 53.60 -13.34 24.20
CA HIS A 48 52.57 -12.90 25.14
C HIS A 48 51.98 -14.04 26.01
N LEU A 49 52.44 -15.28 25.82
CA LEU A 49 51.99 -16.48 26.55
C LEU A 49 53.08 -17.03 27.49
N SER A 50 54.17 -16.28 27.70
CA SER A 50 55.35 -16.73 28.45
C SER A 50 55.17 -16.77 29.98
N VAL A 51 54.00 -16.41 30.51
CA VAL A 51 53.70 -16.26 31.95
C VAL A 51 52.76 -17.36 32.47
N VAL A 52 52.82 -18.57 31.92
CA VAL A 52 52.17 -19.75 32.54
C VAL A 52 53.21 -20.44 33.43
N THR A 53 53.51 -19.82 34.57
CA THR A 53 54.43 -20.36 35.58
C THR A 53 53.64 -21.15 36.60
N ASP A 54 53.44 -22.46 36.35
CA ASP A 54 53.29 -23.43 37.46
C ASP A 54 53.43 -24.93 37.10
N ARG A 55 53.92 -25.30 35.90
CA ARG A 55 54.24 -26.71 35.59
C ARG A 55 55.51 -26.76 34.74
N ASP A 56 56.31 -27.81 34.91
CA ASP A 56 57.64 -28.07 34.30
C ASP A 56 57.71 -28.12 32.75
N THR A 57 56.81 -27.45 32.04
CA THR A 57 56.70 -27.43 30.58
C THR A 57 56.50 -26.01 30.05
N GLY A 58 57.46 -25.10 30.27
CA GLY A 58 57.48 -23.76 29.66
C GLY A 58 57.60 -23.72 28.12
N ARG A 59 57.49 -24.88 27.44
CA ARG A 59 57.58 -25.05 25.99
C ARG A 59 56.19 -25.17 25.38
N LEU A 60 55.75 -24.16 24.63
CA LEU A 60 54.52 -24.23 23.83
C LEU A 60 54.81 -24.96 22.50
N ILE A 61 54.41 -26.23 22.43
CA ILE A 61 54.67 -27.12 21.31
C ILE A 61 53.48 -27.15 20.35
N CYS A 62 53.76 -27.08 19.05
CA CYS A 62 52.76 -27.29 18.02
C CYS A 62 52.39 -28.78 17.93
N ILE A 63 51.11 -29.14 18.05
CA ILE A 63 50.73 -30.58 18.04
C ILE A 63 50.98 -31.29 16.69
N VAL A 64 51.13 -30.53 15.60
CA VAL A 64 51.25 -31.10 14.25
C VAL A 64 52.71 -31.31 13.86
N CYS A 65 53.57 -30.28 14.01
CA CYS A 65 54.99 -30.41 13.67
C CYS A 65 55.85 -30.83 14.86
N HIS A 66 55.29 -30.86 16.08
CA HIS A 66 56.01 -31.12 17.33
C HIS A 66 57.18 -30.16 17.61
N GLU A 67 57.29 -29.08 16.85
CA GLU A 67 58.28 -28.04 17.06
C GLU A 67 57.82 -27.04 18.12
N GLU A 68 58.80 -26.53 18.85
CA GLU A 68 58.61 -25.45 19.79
C GLU A 68 58.48 -24.12 19.04
N ALA A 69 57.37 -23.40 19.23
CA ALA A 69 57.14 -22.13 18.53
C ALA A 69 58.13 -21.04 19.02
N LYS A 70 58.71 -20.23 18.16
CA LYS A 70 59.58 -19.11 18.60
C LYS A 70 58.75 -17.98 19.20
N LEU A 71 59.38 -17.09 19.97
CA LEU A 71 58.69 -15.98 20.65
C LEU A 71 57.90 -15.06 19.69
N GLU A 72 58.40 -14.84 18.48
CA GLU A 72 57.72 -14.02 17.46
C GLU A 72 56.74 -14.82 16.59
N ASP A 73 56.63 -16.14 16.77
CA ASP A 73 55.71 -16.97 16.00
C ASP A 73 54.28 -16.79 16.47
N PHE A 74 53.36 -16.78 15.50
CA PHE A 74 51.92 -16.82 15.76
C PHE A 74 51.49 -18.25 16.10
N VAL A 75 50.82 -18.39 17.24
CA VAL A 75 50.31 -19.66 17.74
C VAL A 75 48.81 -19.57 18.03
N SER A 76 48.09 -20.64 17.71
CA SER A 76 46.65 -20.79 17.99
C SER A 76 46.43 -21.88 19.06
N PRO A 77 45.83 -21.58 20.20
CA PRO A 77 45.61 -22.58 21.26
C PRO A 77 44.67 -23.70 20.82
N LEU A 78 44.85 -24.92 21.35
CA LEU A 78 43.95 -26.07 21.11
C LEU A 78 42.95 -26.30 22.25
N CYS A 79 43.19 -25.75 23.42
CA CYS A 79 42.27 -25.80 24.56
C CYS A 79 42.46 -24.58 25.47
N ARG A 80 41.53 -24.34 26.38
CA ARG A 80 41.57 -23.24 27.37
C ARG A 80 42.78 -23.30 28.31
N GLN A 81 43.26 -24.51 28.61
CA GLN A 81 44.43 -24.75 29.45
C GLN A 81 45.77 -24.68 28.68
N LEU A 82 45.73 -24.37 27.38
CA LEU A 82 46.93 -24.22 26.53
C LEU A 82 47.86 -25.45 26.48
N HIS A 83 47.34 -26.67 26.66
CA HIS A 83 48.14 -27.89 26.60
C HIS A 83 48.95 -28.04 25.30
N PHE A 84 48.35 -27.63 24.18
CA PHE A 84 49.02 -27.59 22.88
C PHE A 84 48.56 -26.37 22.09
N VAL A 85 49.39 -25.97 21.14
CA VAL A 85 49.08 -24.93 20.16
C VAL A 85 49.20 -25.45 18.72
N LEU A 86 48.79 -24.65 17.75
CA LEU A 86 49.12 -24.81 16.34
C LEU A 86 49.98 -23.62 15.93
N CYS A 87 51.15 -23.86 15.36
CA CYS A 87 51.92 -22.80 14.72
C CYS A 87 51.23 -22.38 13.41
N ARG A 88 51.47 -21.15 12.97
CA ARG A 88 50.84 -20.60 11.75
C ARG A 88 51.03 -21.48 10.51
N ALA A 89 52.21 -22.03 10.30
CA ALA A 89 52.49 -22.92 9.16
C ALA A 89 51.60 -24.17 9.19
N CYS A 90 51.42 -24.77 10.37
CA CYS A 90 50.53 -25.91 10.55
C CYS A 90 49.06 -25.52 10.43
N VAL A 91 48.65 -24.33 10.89
CA VAL A 91 47.30 -23.81 10.62
C VAL A 91 47.07 -23.73 9.12
N GLU A 92 47.92 -23.03 8.36
CA GLU A 92 47.80 -22.88 6.91
C GLU A 92 47.83 -24.22 6.16
N TYR A 93 48.65 -25.17 6.61
CA TYR A 93 48.67 -26.54 6.08
C TYR A 93 47.35 -27.28 6.33
N LEU A 94 46.77 -27.18 7.53
CA LEU A 94 45.49 -27.79 7.85
C LEU A 94 44.35 -27.22 7.00
N LYS A 95 44.39 -25.93 6.62
CA LYS A 95 43.39 -25.31 5.73
C LYS A 95 43.37 -25.93 4.33
N LYS A 96 44.55 -26.28 3.81
CA LYS A 96 44.71 -26.83 2.44
C LYS A 96 44.28 -28.28 2.32
N ARG A 97 43.96 -28.97 3.43
CA ARG A 97 43.52 -30.38 3.41
C ARG A 97 42.08 -30.49 2.94
N THR A 98 41.83 -31.44 2.04
CA THR A 98 40.47 -31.82 1.58
C THR A 98 39.63 -32.48 2.68
N ASN A 99 40.26 -33.14 3.65
CA ASN A 99 39.60 -33.77 4.80
C ASN A 99 39.62 -32.83 6.02
N ARG A 100 38.50 -32.16 6.31
CA ARG A 100 38.34 -31.10 7.33
C ARG A 100 38.18 -31.62 8.77
N ARG A 101 38.82 -32.75 9.13
CA ARG A 101 38.76 -33.24 10.52
C ARG A 101 39.49 -32.27 11.44
N GLU A 102 38.78 -31.81 12.47
CA GLU A 102 39.27 -30.85 13.44
C GLU A 102 40.35 -31.45 14.33
N VAL A 103 41.46 -30.72 14.52
CA VAL A 103 42.52 -31.11 15.45
C VAL A 103 42.09 -30.71 16.85
N THR A 104 41.96 -31.70 17.75
CA THR A 104 41.54 -31.49 19.14
C THR A 104 42.71 -31.68 20.10
N CYS A 105 42.65 -31.01 21.25
CA CYS A 105 43.58 -31.27 22.34
C CYS A 105 43.36 -32.71 22.88
N PRO A 106 44.38 -33.57 22.94
CA PRO A 106 44.24 -34.95 23.46
C PRO A 106 43.78 -35.02 24.91
N TYR A 107 44.13 -34.01 25.71
CA TYR A 107 43.83 -33.95 27.14
C TYR A 107 42.42 -33.43 27.43
N CYS A 108 42.02 -32.32 26.81
CA CYS A 108 40.72 -31.69 27.10
C CYS A 108 39.61 -32.16 26.16
N LYS A 109 39.96 -32.68 24.98
CA LYS A 109 39.03 -33.02 23.89
C LYS A 109 38.05 -31.88 23.53
N GLU A 110 38.41 -30.63 23.86
CA GLU A 110 37.66 -29.43 23.47
C GLU A 110 37.65 -29.32 21.95
N LYS A 111 36.47 -29.02 21.40
CA LYS A 111 36.31 -28.73 19.98
C LYS A 111 36.43 -27.23 19.78
N LYS A 112 37.27 -26.78 18.84
CA LYS A 112 37.37 -25.35 18.52
C LYS A 112 36.10 -24.86 17.83
N SER A 113 35.35 -25.72 17.16
CA SER A 113 34.04 -25.38 16.60
C SER A 113 32.99 -25.11 17.67
N ASP A 114 33.25 -25.42 18.94
CA ASP A 114 32.33 -25.12 20.04
C ASP A 114 32.23 -23.60 20.24
N LYS A 115 30.98 -23.12 20.25
CA LYS A 115 30.67 -21.70 20.41
C LYS A 115 31.19 -21.16 21.74
N ALA A 116 31.07 -21.94 22.82
CA ALA A 116 31.55 -21.52 24.14
C ALA A 116 33.08 -21.39 24.18
N TYR A 117 33.79 -22.28 23.47
CA TYR A 117 35.24 -22.20 23.35
C TYR A 117 35.68 -20.92 22.62
N GLN A 118 35.05 -20.63 21.49
CA GLN A 118 35.37 -19.45 20.68
C GLN A 118 35.11 -18.13 21.42
N GLU A 119 34.07 -18.06 22.25
CA GLU A 119 33.74 -16.86 23.03
C GLU A 119 34.70 -16.62 24.21
N GLU A 120 35.18 -17.69 24.85
CA GLU A 120 36.01 -17.59 26.06
C GLU A 120 37.51 -17.49 25.78
N ILE A 121 37.99 -18.14 24.71
CA ILE A 121 39.43 -18.27 24.44
C ILE A 121 40.13 -16.91 24.29
N PHE A 122 39.44 -15.91 23.72
CA PHE A 122 39.98 -14.55 23.62
C PHE A 122 40.18 -13.90 24.99
N GLY A 123 39.22 -14.06 25.91
CA GLY A 123 39.34 -13.53 27.27
C GLY A 123 40.52 -14.14 28.02
N ILE A 124 40.77 -15.44 27.82
CA ILE A 124 41.90 -16.17 28.40
C ILE A 124 43.21 -15.66 27.79
N LEU A 125 43.32 -15.67 26.45
CA LEU A 125 44.53 -15.23 25.75
C LEU A 125 44.92 -13.79 26.09
N PHE A 126 43.97 -12.87 26.12
CA PHE A 126 44.25 -11.47 26.47
C PHE A 126 44.62 -11.29 27.94
N SER A 127 44.06 -12.11 28.84
CA SER A 127 44.43 -12.07 30.26
C SER A 127 45.85 -12.58 30.53
N LEU A 128 46.41 -13.40 29.64
CA LEU A 128 47.81 -13.86 29.75
C LEU A 128 48.83 -12.83 29.29
N MET A 129 48.40 -11.83 28.51
CA MET A 129 49.28 -10.75 28.10
C MET A 129 49.59 -9.82 29.29
N PRO A 130 50.77 -9.17 29.29
CA PRO A 130 51.02 -8.05 30.19
C PRO A 130 49.98 -6.96 29.98
N HIS A 131 49.10 -6.76 30.96
CA HIS A 131 48.04 -5.77 30.90
C HIS A 131 47.96 -4.97 32.21
N LYS A 132 47.49 -3.74 32.09
CA LYS A 132 47.17 -2.90 33.24
C LYS A 132 45.68 -2.99 33.52
N THR A 133 45.30 -3.23 34.77
CA THR A 133 43.90 -3.08 35.21
C THR A 133 43.69 -1.66 35.74
N LEU A 134 42.65 -0.98 35.28
CA LEU A 134 42.30 0.36 35.75
C LEU A 134 41.07 0.31 36.66
N THR A 135 41.11 1.11 37.73
CA THR A 135 39.95 1.34 38.60
C THR A 135 39.02 2.40 38.02
N SER A 136 39.55 3.37 37.25
CA SER A 136 38.75 4.34 36.52
C SER A 136 39.39 4.78 35.21
N LEU A 137 38.56 5.06 34.19
CA LEU A 137 38.97 5.52 32.87
C LEU A 137 38.00 6.59 32.35
N LYS A 138 38.51 7.76 31.94
CA LYS A 138 37.72 8.76 31.21
C LYS A 138 37.92 8.56 29.71
N ILE A 139 36.85 8.26 29.00
CA ILE A 139 36.88 8.09 27.54
C ILE A 139 36.83 9.46 26.86
N ARG A 140 37.72 9.68 25.89
CA ARG A 140 37.80 10.89 25.05
C ARG A 140 38.01 10.49 23.59
N PRO A 141 37.54 11.28 22.60
CA PRO A 141 37.70 10.94 21.18
C PRO A 141 39.17 10.78 20.74
N ASP A 142 40.08 11.46 21.41
CA ASP A 142 41.52 11.51 21.15
C ASP A 142 42.35 10.61 22.10
N MET A 143 41.72 9.72 22.87
CA MET A 143 42.42 8.88 23.84
C MET A 143 43.37 7.87 23.18
N LYS A 144 44.51 7.64 23.84
CA LYS A 144 45.48 6.60 23.46
C LYS A 144 45.91 5.83 24.71
N VAL A 145 45.90 4.51 24.62
CA VAL A 145 46.54 3.65 25.63
C VAL A 145 47.97 3.36 25.20
N LYS A 146 48.92 3.27 26.14
CA LYS A 146 50.33 2.92 25.84
C LYS A 146 50.58 1.42 25.91
N THR A 147 49.81 0.73 26.76
CA THR A 147 49.89 -0.72 27.00
C THR A 147 48.49 -1.31 27.00
N VAL A 148 48.39 -2.63 26.85
CA VAL A 148 47.10 -3.35 26.91
C VAL A 148 46.44 -3.06 28.26
N THR A 149 45.17 -2.67 28.23
CA THR A 149 44.42 -2.29 29.44
C THR A 149 43.16 -3.13 29.57
N LYS A 150 42.96 -3.78 30.73
CA LYS A 150 41.76 -4.56 31.04
C LYS A 150 40.78 -3.70 31.84
N LEU A 151 39.53 -3.65 31.37
CA LEU A 151 38.39 -3.11 32.11
C LEU A 151 37.47 -4.25 32.51
N THR A 152 37.06 -4.21 33.76
CA THR A 152 36.13 -5.17 34.36
C THR A 152 34.83 -4.46 34.73
N ARG A 153 33.84 -5.21 35.23
CA ARG A 153 32.53 -4.66 35.64
C ARG A 153 32.67 -3.64 36.78
N GLU A 154 33.72 -3.73 37.57
CA GLU A 154 34.06 -2.80 38.66
C GLU A 154 34.77 -1.53 38.16
N THR A 155 35.32 -1.53 36.95
CA THR A 155 36.06 -0.38 36.42
C THR A 155 35.10 0.77 36.12
N LYS A 156 35.34 1.93 36.74
CA LYS A 156 34.54 3.15 36.55
C LYS A 156 34.89 3.89 35.26
N VAL A 157 34.01 3.85 34.27
CA VAL A 157 34.19 4.54 32.98
C VAL A 157 33.42 5.85 32.93
N ILE A 158 34.10 6.96 32.69
CA ILE A 158 33.49 8.31 32.68
C ILE A 158 33.28 8.78 31.23
N LEU A 159 32.03 9.08 30.88
CA LEU A 159 31.63 9.71 29.61
C LEU A 159 31.21 11.17 29.85
N SER A 160 31.67 12.08 28.99
CA SER A 160 31.42 13.53 29.17
C SER A 160 31.65 14.29 27.86
N ASN A 161 30.62 15.00 27.37
CA ASN A 161 30.67 15.87 26.20
C ASN A 161 31.13 15.17 24.90
N ILE A 162 30.64 13.95 24.70
CA ILE A 162 30.96 13.12 23.53
C ILE A 162 29.68 12.57 22.88
N ALA A 163 29.74 12.33 21.58
CA ALA A 163 28.75 11.52 20.87
C ALA A 163 29.26 10.07 20.79
N VAL A 164 28.42 9.09 21.07
CA VAL A 164 28.76 7.67 21.19
C VAL A 164 27.75 6.84 20.42
N THR A 165 28.20 5.79 19.72
CA THR A 165 27.30 4.85 19.06
C THR A 165 26.56 3.97 20.07
N ASP A 166 25.34 3.58 19.76
CA ASP A 166 24.52 2.68 20.56
C ASP A 166 25.22 1.34 20.85
N THR A 167 25.81 0.74 19.82
CA THR A 167 26.57 -0.51 19.94
C THR A 167 27.73 -0.38 20.95
N PHE A 168 28.50 0.69 20.85
CA PHE A 168 29.62 0.93 21.77
C PHE A 168 29.13 1.23 23.18
N PHE A 169 28.11 2.10 23.30
CA PHE A 169 27.55 2.51 24.59
C PHE A 169 27.00 1.32 25.38
N PHE A 170 26.17 0.47 24.76
CA PHE A 170 25.56 -0.66 25.48
C PHE A 170 26.54 -1.77 25.83
N ARG A 171 27.53 -2.02 24.98
CA ARG A 171 28.60 -2.96 25.30
C ARG A 171 29.51 -2.44 26.40
N LEU A 172 29.77 -1.14 26.44
CA LEU A 172 30.49 -0.53 27.54
C LEU A 172 29.70 -0.67 28.85
N MET A 173 28.39 -0.40 28.79
CA MET A 173 27.46 -0.58 29.90
C MET A 173 27.33 -2.03 30.36
N SER A 174 27.58 -3.03 29.50
CA SER A 174 27.49 -4.44 29.90
C SER A 174 28.77 -4.98 30.54
N LYS A 175 29.91 -4.32 30.31
CA LYS A 175 31.24 -4.78 30.77
C LYS A 175 31.90 -3.89 31.82
N THR A 176 31.36 -2.70 32.11
CA THR A 176 32.00 -1.71 33.01
C THR A 176 30.98 -0.96 33.86
N ALA A 177 31.43 -0.15 34.82
CA ALA A 177 30.59 0.78 35.59
C ALA A 177 30.61 2.18 34.96
N VAL A 178 29.60 2.53 34.17
CA VAL A 178 29.59 3.77 33.37
C VAL A 178 28.98 4.93 34.14
N THR A 179 29.67 6.07 34.18
CA THR A 179 29.20 7.32 34.78
C THR A 179 29.17 8.43 33.74
N ILE A 180 28.03 9.11 33.60
CA ILE A 180 27.87 10.28 32.73
C ILE A 180 28.00 11.55 33.57
N ARG A 181 29.02 12.39 33.31
CA ARG A 181 29.30 13.59 34.12
C ARG A 181 28.60 14.86 33.61
N ASN A 182 28.50 15.02 32.29
CA ASN A 182 27.86 16.16 31.63
C ASN A 182 26.78 15.62 30.69
N LYS A 183 26.75 16.08 29.43
CA LYS A 183 25.85 15.55 28.39
C LYS A 183 26.60 14.64 27.42
N ILE A 184 25.96 13.59 26.94
CA ILE A 184 26.43 12.77 25.82
C ILE A 184 25.37 12.73 24.73
N SER A 185 25.76 12.44 23.48
CA SER A 185 24.81 12.16 22.40
C SER A 185 24.88 10.68 22.03
N LEU A 186 23.75 9.97 22.04
CA LEU A 186 23.63 8.60 21.58
C LEU A 186 23.19 8.60 20.12
N VAL A 187 23.96 7.95 19.24
CA VAL A 187 23.65 7.83 17.81
C VAL A 187 23.55 6.34 17.43
N GLY A 188 22.74 6.01 16.42
CA GLY A 188 22.74 4.66 15.87
C GLY A 188 24.03 4.34 15.12
N HIS A 189 24.49 3.09 15.21
CA HIS A 189 25.69 2.61 14.54
C HIS A 189 25.44 2.26 13.06
N ASP A 190 26.16 2.89 12.14
CA ASP A 190 26.20 2.50 10.72
C ASP A 190 27.41 1.59 10.48
N ASN A 191 27.18 0.43 9.84
CA ASN A 191 28.24 -0.45 9.36
C ASN A 191 29.15 0.23 8.32
N SER A 192 28.73 1.36 7.74
CA SER A 192 29.54 2.18 6.83
C SER A 192 30.56 3.10 7.53
N THR A 193 30.49 3.22 8.86
CA THR A 193 31.30 4.19 9.61
C THR A 193 32.19 3.55 10.69
N ASP A 194 33.50 3.67 10.54
CA ASP A 194 34.54 3.15 11.47
C ASP A 194 34.63 3.92 12.81
N TRP A 195 33.70 4.81 13.14
CA TRP A 195 33.80 5.65 14.34
C TRP A 195 32.82 5.22 15.43
N CYS A 196 33.30 5.15 16.67
CA CYS A 196 32.49 4.85 17.85
C CYS A 196 32.24 6.08 18.74
N ILE A 197 33.10 7.12 18.64
CA ILE A 197 33.03 8.33 19.46
C ILE A 197 33.40 9.59 18.66
N ARG A 198 32.65 10.69 18.84
CA ARG A 198 32.93 12.02 18.25
C ARG A 198 32.82 13.15 19.28
N LYS A 199 33.34 14.33 18.94
CA LYS A 199 33.03 15.58 19.65
C LYS A 199 31.53 15.90 19.51
N PHE A 200 30.92 16.36 20.60
CA PHE A 200 29.47 16.58 20.76
C PHE A 200 28.79 17.36 19.61
N ALA A 201 29.49 18.32 18.98
CA ALA A 201 28.94 19.22 17.96
C ALA A 201 28.90 18.66 16.51
N GLN A 202 29.56 17.54 16.20
CA GLN A 202 29.85 17.11 14.82
C GLN A 202 28.97 15.97 14.24
N SER A 203 27.81 15.65 14.83
CA SER A 203 26.97 14.55 14.33
C SER A 203 25.83 15.05 13.42
N ALA A 204 26.12 15.18 12.13
CA ALA A 204 25.14 15.43 11.07
C ALA A 204 25.05 14.19 10.17
N LYS A 205 24.12 13.27 10.51
CA LYS A 205 23.29 12.48 9.58
C LYS A 205 22.34 11.62 10.41
N GLU A 206 21.06 11.95 10.26
CA GLU A 206 19.91 11.40 10.96
C GLU A 206 19.51 10.05 10.34
N ARG A 207 18.85 9.19 11.13
CA ARG A 207 18.06 7.98 10.71
C ARG A 207 18.75 6.61 10.77
N ILE A 208 19.51 6.32 11.83
CA ILE A 208 19.85 4.92 12.15
C ILE A 208 19.06 4.48 13.38
N ASN A 209 18.47 3.29 13.32
CA ASN A 209 17.67 2.71 14.39
C ASN A 209 18.58 2.12 15.47
N ILE A 210 18.30 2.42 16.74
CA ILE A 210 18.96 1.73 17.86
C ILE A 210 18.28 0.38 18.04
N CYS A 211 19.03 -0.71 17.91
CA CYS A 211 18.54 -2.07 18.11
C CYS A 211 19.26 -2.70 19.29
N PHE A 212 18.48 -3.17 20.25
CA PHE A 212 18.97 -4.00 21.34
C PHE A 212 18.60 -5.46 21.09
N ASP A 213 19.57 -6.26 20.66
CA ASP A 213 19.49 -7.73 20.61
C ASP A 213 20.78 -8.36 21.18
N GLY A 214 20.68 -9.60 21.66
CA GLY A 214 21.87 -10.43 21.95
C GLY A 214 22.54 -10.33 23.32
N SER A 215 22.08 -9.49 24.26
CA SER A 215 22.67 -9.42 25.61
C SER A 215 22.30 -10.63 26.49
N THR A 216 23.30 -11.22 27.17
CA THR A 216 23.10 -12.28 28.18
C THR A 216 22.42 -11.74 29.45
N GLY A 217 21.87 -12.63 30.29
CA GLY A 217 21.20 -12.23 31.53
C GLY A 217 22.10 -11.44 32.51
N GLU A 218 23.38 -11.80 32.59
CA GLU A 218 24.34 -11.05 33.43
C GLU A 218 24.70 -9.68 32.86
N GLU A 219 24.91 -9.59 31.54
CA GLU A 219 25.16 -8.32 30.86
C GLU A 219 24.01 -7.35 31.07
N MET A 220 22.77 -7.86 31.01
CA MET A 220 21.58 -7.07 31.26
C MET A 220 21.50 -6.56 32.71
N LYS A 221 21.90 -7.37 33.68
CA LYS A 221 21.99 -6.93 35.08
C LYS A 221 22.98 -5.77 35.24
N GLN A 222 24.15 -5.88 34.61
CA GLN A 222 25.15 -4.81 34.63
C GLN A 222 24.66 -3.53 33.94
N ILE A 223 24.05 -3.65 32.75
CA ILE A 223 23.49 -2.50 32.05
C ILE A 223 22.44 -1.81 32.92
N TYR A 224 21.57 -2.58 33.59
CA TYR A 224 20.54 -2.06 34.46
C TYR A 224 21.09 -1.31 35.69
N GLU A 225 22.14 -1.82 36.34
CA GLU A 225 22.76 -1.09 37.46
C GLU A 225 23.37 0.24 37.00
N ASN A 226 23.98 0.25 35.81
CA ASN A 226 24.51 1.49 35.24
C ASN A 226 23.40 2.51 34.96
N THR A 227 22.26 2.11 34.41
CA THR A 227 21.18 3.07 34.09
C THR A 227 20.62 3.79 35.31
N LYS A 228 20.66 3.19 36.51
CA LYS A 228 20.23 3.84 37.76
C LYS A 228 21.09 5.04 38.14
N THR A 229 22.35 5.05 37.73
CA THR A 229 23.32 6.10 38.11
C THR A 229 23.38 7.26 37.12
N ILE A 230 22.63 7.18 36.01
CA ILE A 230 22.64 8.18 34.95
C ILE A 230 21.85 9.42 35.39
N PRO A 231 22.45 10.63 35.36
CA PRO A 231 21.72 11.85 35.67
C PRO A 231 20.60 12.13 34.65
N LYS A 232 19.51 12.76 35.10
CA LYS A 232 18.45 13.24 34.20
C LYS A 232 18.99 14.24 33.18
N ASN A 233 18.42 14.25 31.98
CA ASN A 233 18.80 15.14 30.86
C ASN A 233 20.27 15.04 30.42
N SER A 234 20.96 13.95 30.77
CA SER A 234 22.38 13.75 30.46
C SER A 234 22.62 13.02 29.14
N ILE A 235 21.58 12.43 28.54
CA ILE A 235 21.65 11.74 27.25
C ILE A 235 20.84 12.53 26.22
N GLN A 236 21.43 12.81 25.07
CA GLN A 236 20.71 13.28 23.89
C GLN A 236 20.59 12.16 22.88
N ILE A 237 19.37 11.74 22.53
CA ILE A 237 19.19 10.67 21.54
C ILE A 237 19.05 11.29 20.15
N LYS A 238 19.98 10.96 19.26
CA LYS A 238 19.96 11.38 17.85
C LYS A 238 19.74 10.16 16.97
N ALA A 239 18.50 9.66 16.95
CA ALA A 239 18.08 8.49 16.16
C ALA A 239 16.77 8.76 15.43
N GLY A 240 16.52 8.08 14.30
CA GLY A 240 15.23 8.16 13.59
C GLY A 240 14.13 7.33 14.27
N GLY A 241 14.54 6.25 14.92
CA GLY A 241 13.70 5.38 15.74
C GLY A 241 14.55 4.51 16.68
N ILE A 242 13.91 3.89 17.66
CA ILE A 242 14.50 2.97 18.61
C ILE A 242 13.64 1.73 18.69
N ARG A 243 14.27 0.56 18.59
CA ARG A 243 13.63 -0.74 18.70
C ARG A 243 14.19 -1.49 19.90
N ALA A 244 13.31 -1.93 20.80
CA ALA A 244 13.66 -2.83 21.88
C ALA A 244 12.82 -4.10 21.81
N VAL A 245 13.49 -5.25 21.94
CA VAL A 245 12.86 -6.57 21.96
C VAL A 245 13.16 -7.26 23.28
N GLY A 246 12.14 -7.87 23.88
CA GLY A 246 12.27 -8.67 25.09
C GLY A 246 12.77 -7.86 26.31
N SER A 247 13.75 -8.40 27.04
CA SER A 247 14.27 -7.81 28.29
C SER A 247 14.89 -6.41 28.10
N ASN A 248 15.22 -6.04 26.87
CA ASN A 248 15.79 -4.75 26.51
C ASN A 248 14.81 -3.58 26.67
N ILE A 249 13.51 -3.85 26.70
CA ILE A 249 12.48 -2.81 26.86
C ILE A 249 12.69 -2.04 28.17
N ARG A 250 12.96 -2.74 29.27
CA ARG A 250 13.16 -2.10 30.59
C ARG A 250 14.33 -1.12 30.58
N VAL A 251 15.45 -1.54 30.01
CA VAL A 251 16.67 -0.74 29.91
C VAL A 251 16.40 0.53 29.10
N LEU A 252 15.75 0.37 27.95
CA LEU A 252 15.38 1.49 27.10
C LEU A 252 14.48 2.50 27.84
N LEU A 253 13.40 2.05 28.47
CA LEU A 253 12.47 2.96 29.17
C LEU A 253 13.16 3.74 30.30
N LYS A 254 14.08 3.13 31.05
CA LYS A 254 14.87 3.84 32.08
C LYS A 254 15.86 4.84 31.47
N LEU A 255 16.47 4.52 30.33
CA LEU A 255 17.34 5.45 29.60
C LEU A 255 16.57 6.65 29.06
N LEU A 256 15.35 6.46 28.54
CA LEU A 256 14.50 7.54 28.05
C LEU A 256 14.14 8.54 29.16
N GLY A 257 13.93 8.07 30.40
CA GLY A 257 13.75 8.95 31.56
C GLY A 257 14.97 9.83 31.89
N SER A 258 16.15 9.52 31.33
CA SER A 258 17.38 10.30 31.46
C SER A 258 17.71 11.11 30.20
N ALA A 259 16.90 10.98 29.15
CA ALA A 259 17.09 11.67 27.88
C ALA A 259 16.51 13.09 27.88
N ASP A 260 16.97 13.94 26.96
CA ASP A 260 16.54 15.32 26.81
C ASP A 260 15.17 15.48 26.12
N GLY A 261 14.11 14.95 26.73
CA GLY A 261 12.70 15.32 26.50
C GLY A 261 12.05 14.96 25.15
N TYR A 262 12.83 14.80 24.07
CA TYR A 262 12.36 14.40 22.74
C TYR A 262 12.76 12.95 22.43
N SER A 263 11.77 12.09 22.24
CA SER A 263 11.94 10.69 21.88
C SER A 263 11.56 10.46 20.42
N PRO A 264 12.40 9.75 19.64
CA PRO A 264 12.09 9.38 18.26
C PRO A 264 11.00 8.28 18.20
N ALA A 265 10.79 7.68 17.02
CA ALA A 265 9.85 6.56 16.91
C ALA A 265 10.26 5.38 17.80
N LEU A 266 9.36 4.86 18.65
CA LEU A 266 9.60 3.74 19.56
C LEU A 266 8.87 2.49 19.09
N LEU A 267 9.59 1.38 18.94
CA LEU A 267 9.04 0.05 18.65
C LEU A 267 9.43 -0.92 19.77
N LEU A 268 8.45 -1.37 20.56
CA LEU A 268 8.64 -2.29 21.68
C LEU A 268 7.91 -3.60 21.39
N LYS A 269 8.62 -4.73 21.43
CA LYS A 269 8.04 -6.07 21.20
C LYS A 269 8.51 -7.04 22.28
N SER A 270 7.59 -7.78 22.90
CA SER A 270 7.98 -8.86 23.80
C SER A 270 7.03 -10.05 23.74
N SER A 271 7.57 -11.21 23.35
CA SER A 271 6.85 -12.48 23.34
C SER A 271 6.77 -13.17 24.70
N ASN A 272 7.52 -12.67 25.70
CA ASN A 272 7.54 -13.21 27.05
C ASN A 272 7.21 -12.12 28.07
N ARG A 273 6.19 -12.37 28.88
CA ARG A 273 5.73 -11.47 29.95
C ARG A 273 6.79 -11.18 31.01
N GLU A 274 7.67 -12.14 31.29
CA GLU A 274 8.73 -11.96 32.31
C GLU A 274 9.68 -10.80 31.95
N HIS A 275 9.84 -10.47 30.67
CA HIS A 275 10.64 -9.32 30.24
C HIS A 275 10.06 -7.96 30.63
N VAL A 276 8.74 -7.87 30.81
CA VAL A 276 8.05 -6.62 31.16
C VAL A 276 7.54 -6.62 32.59
N LYS A 277 7.51 -7.77 33.29
CA LYS A 277 6.96 -7.93 34.64
C LYS A 277 7.43 -6.90 35.66
N GLU A 278 8.71 -6.55 35.62
CA GLU A 278 9.29 -5.53 36.50
C GLU A 278 8.79 -4.12 36.17
N ILE A 279 8.55 -3.83 34.88
CA ILE A 279 7.96 -2.58 34.39
C ILE A 279 6.51 -2.47 34.89
N LEU A 280 5.79 -3.59 34.94
CA LEU A 280 4.40 -3.62 35.39
C LEU A 280 4.22 -3.29 36.89
N LYS A 281 5.29 -3.39 37.69
CA LYS A 281 5.30 -3.00 39.11
C LYS A 281 5.38 -1.49 39.32
N GLU A 282 5.78 -0.74 38.31
CA GLU A 282 5.91 0.72 38.38
C GLU A 282 4.51 1.38 38.43
N GLU A 283 4.43 2.60 38.97
CA GLU A 283 3.19 3.38 38.98
C GLU A 283 2.78 3.79 37.55
N ASN A 284 1.48 4.01 37.33
CA ASN A 284 1.00 4.47 36.02
C ASN A 284 1.58 5.85 35.71
N ASN A 285 1.93 6.09 34.43
CA ASN A 285 2.61 7.31 33.96
C ASN A 285 3.99 7.61 34.59
N SER A 286 4.58 6.70 35.38
CA SER A 286 5.87 6.93 36.05
C SER A 286 7.07 6.80 35.10
N LEU A 287 6.93 6.06 34.01
CA LEU A 287 7.99 5.84 33.03
C LEU A 287 7.95 6.95 31.98
N TRP A 288 8.51 8.10 32.34
CA TRP A 288 8.54 9.26 31.47
C TRP A 288 9.29 8.99 30.16
N VAL A 289 8.57 9.07 29.03
CA VAL A 289 9.10 8.97 27.67
C VAL A 289 9.11 10.31 26.93
N GLY A 290 8.55 11.37 27.54
CA GLY A 290 8.54 12.71 26.98
C GLY A 290 7.58 12.85 25.79
N LYS A 291 8.00 13.66 24.80
CA LYS A 291 7.31 13.76 23.50
C LYS A 291 7.78 12.63 22.61
N VAL A 292 6.86 11.84 22.05
CA VAL A 292 7.15 10.65 21.25
C VAL A 292 6.60 10.84 19.84
N LYS A 293 7.48 10.73 18.85
CA LYS A 293 7.09 10.84 17.44
C LYS A 293 6.14 9.74 17.00
N ALA A 294 6.44 8.48 17.30
CA ALA A 294 5.59 7.33 17.00
C ALA A 294 5.78 6.25 18.06
N LEU A 295 4.74 5.51 18.40
CA LEU A 295 4.79 4.43 19.38
C LEU A 295 4.14 3.17 18.82
N ARG A 296 4.92 2.09 18.70
CA ARG A 296 4.44 0.76 18.31
C ARG A 296 4.70 -0.23 19.43
N LEU A 297 3.64 -0.86 19.93
CA LEU A 297 3.73 -1.90 20.95
C LEU A 297 3.17 -3.21 20.39
N GLU A 298 3.93 -4.29 20.56
CA GLU A 298 3.55 -5.63 20.13
C GLU A 298 3.62 -6.64 21.29
N GLU A 299 2.64 -7.53 21.36
CA GLU A 299 2.57 -8.64 22.31
C GLU A 299 2.59 -8.15 23.78
N HIS A 300 3.34 -8.77 24.69
CA HIS A 300 3.40 -8.34 26.10
C HIS A 300 3.97 -6.93 26.29
N ALA A 301 4.57 -6.30 25.27
CA ALA A 301 4.96 -4.90 25.37
C ALA A 301 3.75 -3.97 25.54
N LEU A 302 2.56 -4.36 25.08
CA LEU A 302 1.34 -3.58 25.28
C LEU A 302 1.06 -3.33 26.76
N GLU A 303 1.26 -4.33 27.64
CA GLU A 303 1.01 -4.19 29.08
C GLU A 303 1.79 -3.01 29.72
N THR A 304 2.86 -2.53 29.07
CA THR A 304 3.62 -1.36 29.52
C THR A 304 2.94 -0.02 29.23
N LEU A 305 1.96 0.03 28.33
CA LEU A 305 1.32 1.28 27.87
C LEU A 305 0.79 2.16 29.03
N PRO A 306 0.05 1.63 30.03
CA PRO A 306 -0.43 2.45 31.15
C PRO A 306 0.70 3.01 32.04
N LYS A 307 1.91 2.44 31.93
CA LYS A 307 3.08 2.83 32.71
C LYS A 307 3.85 3.97 32.06
N LEU A 308 3.67 4.19 30.76
CA LEU A 308 4.38 5.22 30.00
C LEU A 308 3.82 6.60 30.33
N GLY A 309 4.68 7.52 30.78
CA GLY A 309 4.37 8.94 30.93
C GLY A 309 4.65 9.67 29.63
N ILE A 310 3.62 9.87 28.80
CA ILE A 310 3.67 10.66 27.58
C ILE A 310 3.26 12.10 27.91
N HIS A 311 4.00 13.08 27.37
CA HIS A 311 3.70 14.49 27.59
C HIS A 311 2.29 14.86 27.08
N GLU A 312 1.55 15.72 27.80
CA GLU A 312 0.16 16.06 27.43
C GLU A 312 0.07 16.79 26.09
N GLU A 313 0.99 17.72 25.83
CA GLU A 313 1.16 18.38 24.52
C GLU A 313 1.87 17.52 23.46
N ASN A 314 1.89 16.19 23.60
CA ASN A 314 2.47 15.35 22.57
C ASN A 314 1.57 15.33 21.34
N GLU A 315 2.17 15.60 20.17
CA GLU A 315 1.55 15.44 18.86
C GLU A 315 2.20 14.25 18.15
N MET A 316 1.68 13.06 18.43
CA MET A 316 2.22 11.80 17.91
C MET A 316 1.85 11.62 16.42
N GLU A 317 2.78 11.20 15.58
CA GLU A 317 2.47 10.82 14.21
C GLU A 317 1.70 9.49 14.15
N GLU A 318 2.00 8.54 15.04
CA GLU A 318 1.42 7.21 14.97
C GLU A 318 1.43 6.45 16.30
N LEU A 319 0.30 5.87 16.67
CA LEU A 319 0.15 4.85 17.72
C LEU A 319 -0.30 3.53 17.08
N GLY A 320 0.56 2.52 17.08
CA GLY A 320 0.26 1.17 16.59
C GLY A 320 0.28 0.13 17.71
N LEU A 321 -0.82 -0.57 17.93
CA LEU A 321 -0.91 -1.62 18.98
C LEU A 321 -1.34 -2.95 18.36
N TYR A 322 -0.59 -4.02 18.64
CA TYR A 322 -0.87 -5.35 18.10
C TYR A 322 -0.75 -6.45 19.17
N ALA A 323 -1.85 -7.18 19.37
CA ALA A 323 -1.89 -8.30 20.31
C ALA A 323 -2.64 -9.50 19.71
N ASP A 324 -1.94 -10.59 19.45
CA ASP A 324 -2.49 -11.85 18.92
C ASP A 324 -3.14 -12.74 19.99
N ARG A 325 -2.82 -12.52 21.29
CA ARG A 325 -3.35 -13.26 22.44
C ARG A 325 -3.99 -12.35 23.50
N PRO A 326 -5.01 -12.80 24.25
CA PRO A 326 -5.70 -11.95 25.23
C PRO A 326 -4.81 -11.61 26.44
N GLU A 327 -3.84 -12.44 26.78
CA GLU A 327 -2.92 -12.19 27.90
C GLU A 327 -2.07 -10.92 27.68
N HIS A 328 -1.79 -10.58 26.41
CA HIS A 328 -1.02 -9.39 26.02
C HIS A 328 -1.68 -8.07 26.43
N ILE A 329 -2.99 -8.06 26.69
CA ILE A 329 -3.75 -6.87 27.08
C ILE A 329 -4.39 -6.99 28.47
N ALA A 330 -4.22 -8.12 29.16
CA ALA A 330 -4.91 -8.40 30.42
C ALA A 330 -4.64 -7.34 31.50
N GLY A 331 -3.42 -6.79 31.54
CA GLY A 331 -3.06 -5.68 32.42
C GLY A 331 -3.78 -4.37 32.06
N ILE A 332 -3.92 -4.06 30.77
CA ILE A 332 -4.60 -2.86 30.27
C ILE A 332 -6.09 -2.92 30.58
N LEU A 333 -6.74 -4.08 30.40
CA LEU A 333 -8.19 -4.20 30.57
C LEU A 333 -8.66 -3.91 32.01
N LYS A 334 -7.77 -4.06 33.00
CA LYS A 334 -8.02 -3.72 34.41
C LYS A 334 -8.04 -2.22 34.69
N THR A 335 -7.53 -1.39 33.77
CA THR A 335 -7.53 0.06 33.92
C THR A 335 -8.94 0.64 33.69
N GLU A 336 -9.20 1.81 34.25
CA GLU A 336 -10.43 2.54 34.00
C GLU A 336 -10.52 2.99 32.53
N ASN A 337 -11.74 3.15 32.01
CA ASN A 337 -11.93 3.67 30.65
C ASN A 337 -11.41 5.11 30.58
N SER A 338 -10.81 5.48 29.44
CA SER A 338 -10.23 6.81 29.23
C SER A 338 -9.18 7.21 30.29
N SER A 339 -8.44 6.25 30.86
CA SER A 339 -7.39 6.52 31.86
C SER A 339 -5.98 6.65 31.28
N ILE A 340 -5.72 6.05 30.11
CA ILE A 340 -4.40 6.05 29.47
C ILE A 340 -4.24 7.31 28.61
N ARG A 341 -3.38 8.24 29.02
CA ARG A 341 -3.17 9.51 28.32
C ARG A 341 -2.18 9.33 27.15
N ILE A 342 -2.64 9.57 25.92
CA ILE A 342 -1.79 9.46 24.71
C ILE A 342 -1.46 10.84 24.10
N GLY A 343 -2.27 11.87 24.40
CA GLY A 343 -2.14 13.21 23.80
C GLY A 343 -2.91 13.35 22.48
N LYS A 344 -2.41 14.19 21.58
CA LYS A 344 -2.89 14.32 20.20
C LYS A 344 -2.13 13.31 19.33
N MET A 345 -2.79 12.71 18.33
CA MET A 345 -2.18 11.78 17.39
C MET A 345 -2.80 11.83 15.99
N LYS A 346 -1.94 11.65 14.98
CA LYS A 346 -2.32 11.63 13.58
C LYS A 346 -2.85 10.27 13.13
N ARG A 347 -2.21 9.15 13.52
CA ARG A 347 -2.65 7.80 13.12
C ARG A 347 -2.82 6.87 14.31
N LEU A 348 -3.92 6.13 14.35
CA LEU A 348 -4.17 5.06 15.32
C LEU A 348 -4.46 3.76 14.60
N GLU A 349 -3.61 2.76 14.81
CA GLU A 349 -3.77 1.41 14.27
C GLU A 349 -3.89 0.39 15.40
N LEU A 350 -5.03 -0.31 15.47
CA LEU A 350 -5.25 -1.38 16.43
C LEU A 350 -5.53 -2.70 15.70
N GLY A 351 -4.74 -3.72 16.01
CA GLY A 351 -4.86 -5.06 15.46
C GLY A 351 -5.15 -6.13 16.51
N CYS A 352 -6.04 -7.05 16.15
CA CYS A 352 -6.34 -8.24 16.95
C CYS A 352 -6.90 -7.89 18.35
N PHE A 353 -6.45 -8.53 19.43
CA PHE A 353 -6.91 -8.20 20.78
C PHE A 353 -6.62 -6.74 21.18
N ALA A 354 -5.66 -6.05 20.54
CA ALA A 354 -5.35 -4.66 20.86
C ALA A 354 -6.56 -3.72 20.69
N LEU A 355 -7.57 -4.11 19.89
CA LEU A 355 -8.85 -3.40 19.84
C LEU A 355 -9.45 -3.20 21.24
N GLY A 356 -9.39 -4.20 22.13
CA GLY A 356 -9.89 -4.10 23.50
C GLY A 356 -9.25 -2.98 24.33
N THR A 357 -8.14 -2.40 23.89
CA THR A 357 -7.49 -1.25 24.54
C THR A 357 -8.13 0.08 24.18
N LEU A 358 -8.86 0.19 23.06
CA LEU A 358 -9.42 1.44 22.57
C LEU A 358 -10.29 2.19 23.61
N PRO A 359 -11.20 1.53 24.37
CA PRO A 359 -11.98 2.21 25.41
C PRO A 359 -11.14 2.74 26.58
N LYS A 360 -9.89 2.29 26.71
CA LYS A 360 -8.96 2.68 27.79
C LYS A 360 -8.14 3.90 27.43
N LEU A 361 -8.05 4.24 26.14
CA LEU A 361 -7.29 5.38 25.64
C LEU A 361 -8.07 6.68 25.86
N ARG A 362 -7.40 7.70 26.40
CA ARG A 362 -7.89 9.07 26.47
C ARG A 362 -7.30 9.87 25.31
N ILE A 363 -8.10 10.02 24.26
CA ILE A 363 -7.78 10.85 23.09
C ILE A 363 -8.19 12.28 23.41
N HIS A 364 -7.33 13.26 23.11
CA HIS A 364 -7.60 14.68 23.33
C HIS A 364 -8.86 15.14 22.57
N GLU A 365 -9.65 16.06 23.12
CA GLU A 365 -10.92 16.52 22.54
C GLU A 365 -10.71 17.19 21.17
N GLU A 366 -9.68 18.04 21.07
CA GLU A 366 -9.25 18.70 19.83
C GLU A 366 -8.44 17.80 18.88
N ASN A 367 -8.44 16.47 19.05
CA ASN A 367 -7.62 15.61 18.20
C ASN A 367 -8.15 15.59 16.76
N MET A 368 -7.25 15.93 15.82
CA MET A 368 -7.45 15.85 14.38
C MET A 368 -6.67 14.66 13.82
N MET A 369 -7.30 13.50 13.81
CA MET A 369 -6.70 12.25 13.33
C MET A 369 -6.71 12.20 11.80
N GLU A 370 -5.56 11.92 11.20
CA GLU A 370 -5.42 11.59 9.79
C GLU A 370 -6.00 10.19 9.50
N GLU A 371 -5.71 9.17 10.32
CA GLU A 371 -6.19 7.80 10.07
C GLU A 371 -6.55 7.03 11.35
N LEU A 372 -7.71 6.37 11.34
CA LEU A 372 -8.14 5.36 12.31
C LEU A 372 -8.33 4.01 11.62
N GLY A 373 -7.39 3.09 11.83
CA GLY A 373 -7.40 1.73 11.28
C GLY A 373 -7.66 0.67 12.35
N LEU A 374 -8.78 -0.06 12.24
CA LEU A 374 -9.10 -1.17 13.16
C LEU A 374 -9.24 -2.50 12.39
N TYR A 375 -8.55 -3.54 12.85
CA TYR A 375 -8.56 -4.86 12.23
C TYR A 375 -8.76 -5.99 13.24
N ALA A 376 -9.77 -6.83 13.02
CA ALA A 376 -10.01 -8.03 13.84
C ALA A 376 -10.51 -9.21 13.00
N ASP A 377 -9.70 -10.25 12.81
CA ASP A 377 -10.07 -11.44 12.04
C ASP A 377 -10.93 -12.46 12.82
N LYS A 378 -11.03 -12.32 14.16
CA LYS A 378 -11.84 -13.16 15.05
C LYS A 378 -12.80 -12.33 15.89
N THR A 379 -13.93 -12.93 16.25
CA THR A 379 -14.95 -12.28 17.09
C THR A 379 -14.44 -11.94 18.50
N GLU A 380 -13.57 -12.80 19.06
CA GLU A 380 -13.02 -12.68 20.41
C GLU A 380 -12.28 -11.34 20.62
N TYR A 381 -11.66 -10.82 19.57
CA TYR A 381 -10.86 -9.59 19.58
C TYR A 381 -11.70 -8.34 19.85
N THR A 382 -13.01 -8.40 19.58
CA THR A 382 -13.92 -7.27 19.76
C THR A 382 -14.71 -7.33 21.07
N THR A 383 -14.60 -8.44 21.82
CA THR A 383 -15.45 -8.73 22.99
C THR A 383 -15.45 -7.59 24.00
N GLU A 384 -14.29 -7.01 24.30
CA GLU A 384 -14.18 -5.92 25.29
C GLU A 384 -14.80 -4.61 24.80
N ILE A 385 -14.57 -4.22 23.54
CA ILE A 385 -15.22 -3.03 22.96
C ILE A 385 -16.73 -3.21 22.96
N LEU A 386 -17.24 -4.40 22.61
CA LEU A 386 -18.67 -4.63 22.48
C LEU A 386 -19.45 -4.52 23.80
N LYS A 387 -18.78 -4.64 24.96
CA LYS A 387 -19.36 -4.39 26.29
C LYS A 387 -19.65 -2.91 26.56
N THR A 388 -19.02 -2.00 25.82
CA THR A 388 -19.22 -0.55 26.00
C THR A 388 -20.57 -0.08 25.46
N LYS A 389 -21.04 1.09 25.92
CA LYS A 389 -22.26 1.71 25.40
C LYS A 389 -22.02 2.22 23.97
N ASN A 390 -23.08 2.38 23.19
CA ASN A 390 -22.94 3.00 21.87
C ASN A 390 -22.52 4.47 22.05
N ASN A 391 -21.73 4.99 21.11
CA ASN A 391 -21.18 6.35 21.14
C ASN A 391 -20.39 6.70 22.43
N SER A 392 -19.80 5.73 23.12
CA SER A 392 -19.04 6.00 24.36
C SER A 392 -17.53 6.10 24.17
N ILE A 393 -17.01 5.74 22.99
CA ILE A 393 -15.57 5.77 22.70
C ILE A 393 -15.29 7.00 21.85
N TRP A 394 -14.81 8.09 22.46
CA TRP A 394 -14.44 9.31 21.76
C TRP A 394 -13.18 9.11 20.91
N VAL A 395 -13.27 9.42 19.62
CA VAL A 395 -12.13 9.36 18.67
C VAL A 395 -11.78 10.72 18.04
N GLY A 396 -12.52 11.78 18.35
CA GLY A 396 -12.27 13.13 17.84
C GLY A 396 -12.74 13.33 16.39
N LYS A 397 -12.02 14.18 15.65
CA LYS A 397 -12.17 14.35 14.20
C LYS A 397 -11.23 13.37 13.50
N VAL A 398 -11.72 12.64 12.50
CA VAL A 398 -11.00 11.59 11.76
C VAL A 398 -11.15 11.84 10.27
N LYS A 399 -10.03 11.95 9.53
CA LYS A 399 -10.04 12.08 8.08
C LYS A 399 -10.30 10.74 7.39
N ASP A 400 -9.57 9.69 7.77
CA ASP A 400 -9.71 8.35 7.20
C ASP A 400 -10.11 7.32 8.25
N LEU A 401 -11.28 6.70 8.09
CA LEU A 401 -11.77 5.62 8.95
C LEU A 401 -11.81 4.30 8.17
N ASN A 402 -11.04 3.29 8.62
CA ASN A 402 -10.93 2.00 7.95
C ASN A 402 -11.15 0.85 8.94
N LEU A 403 -12.33 0.23 8.88
CA LEU A 403 -12.70 -0.90 9.73
C LEU A 403 -12.79 -2.17 8.88
N ARG A 404 -12.02 -3.19 9.27
CA ARG A 404 -11.96 -4.46 8.53
C ARG A 404 -12.34 -5.64 9.41
N ARG A 405 -13.09 -6.57 8.82
CA ARG A 405 -13.54 -7.82 9.45
C ARG A 405 -14.39 -7.54 10.69
N TYR A 406 -14.17 -8.26 11.79
CA TYR A 406 -14.96 -8.10 13.02
C TYR A 406 -14.86 -6.70 13.62
N ALA A 407 -13.83 -5.92 13.27
CA ALA A 407 -13.71 -4.53 13.71
C ALA A 407 -14.89 -3.66 13.27
N VAL A 408 -15.59 -4.03 12.19
CA VAL A 408 -16.79 -3.33 11.73
C VAL A 408 -17.90 -3.31 12.82
N GLN A 409 -17.96 -4.33 13.69
CA GLN A 409 -18.92 -4.34 14.81
C GLN A 409 -18.66 -3.25 15.85
N THR A 410 -17.47 -2.66 15.86
CA THR A 410 -17.10 -1.61 16.82
C THR A 410 -17.63 -0.24 16.42
N LEU A 411 -18.03 -0.06 15.15
CA LEU A 411 -18.48 1.21 14.60
C LEU A 411 -19.54 1.91 15.48
N PRO A 412 -20.61 1.25 15.97
CA PRO A 412 -21.59 1.90 16.84
C PRO A 412 -21.06 2.38 18.19
N LYS A 413 -19.89 1.91 18.61
CA LYS A 413 -19.27 2.25 19.89
C LYS A 413 -18.44 3.54 19.77
N LEU A 414 -18.01 3.87 18.56
CA LEU A 414 -17.21 5.06 18.27
C LEU A 414 -18.10 6.32 18.31
N SER A 415 -17.56 7.39 18.88
CA SER A 415 -18.14 8.72 18.92
C SER A 415 -17.21 9.68 18.19
N LEU A 416 -17.70 10.20 17.06
CA LEU A 416 -17.03 11.18 16.22
C LEU A 416 -17.55 12.57 16.54
N HIS A 417 -16.69 13.57 16.37
CA HIS A 417 -17.09 14.96 16.51
C HIS A 417 -18.26 15.32 15.56
N GLU A 418 -19.15 16.23 15.95
CA GLU A 418 -20.32 16.61 15.16
C GLU A 418 -19.93 17.22 13.80
N GLU A 419 -18.95 18.12 13.81
CA GLU A 419 -18.33 18.72 12.62
C GLU A 419 -17.30 17.83 11.91
N ASN A 420 -17.37 16.51 12.06
CA ASN A 420 -16.38 15.64 11.41
C ASN A 420 -16.56 15.64 9.88
N GLU A 421 -15.46 15.90 9.17
CA GLU A 421 -15.39 15.84 7.70
C GLU A 421 -14.33 14.81 7.29
N MET A 422 -14.77 13.66 6.78
CA MET A 422 -13.91 12.55 6.37
C MET A 422 -13.53 12.65 4.89
N GLU A 423 -12.28 12.32 4.60
CA GLU A 423 -11.81 12.02 3.24
C GLU A 423 -12.24 10.61 2.84
N VAL A 424 -12.01 9.60 3.68
CA VAL A 424 -12.39 8.20 3.38
C VAL A 424 -13.09 7.52 4.56
N PHE A 425 -14.25 6.92 4.29
CA PHE A 425 -14.93 5.99 5.19
C PHE A 425 -15.03 4.61 4.53
N ARG A 426 -14.30 3.61 5.06
CA ARG A 426 -14.23 2.26 4.50
C ARG A 426 -14.61 1.18 5.50
N LEU A 427 -15.56 0.34 5.12
CA LEU A 427 -15.94 -0.88 5.85
C LEU A 427 -15.82 -2.11 4.94
N ASP A 428 -15.13 -3.14 5.42
CA ASP A 428 -14.99 -4.44 4.73
C ASP A 428 -15.34 -5.57 5.69
N ALA A 429 -16.41 -6.32 5.41
CA ALA A 429 -16.84 -7.46 6.23
C ALA A 429 -17.21 -8.68 5.39
N ARG A 430 -16.41 -9.75 5.42
CA ARG A 430 -16.58 -10.95 4.61
C ARG A 430 -17.61 -11.96 5.13
N CYS A 431 -18.03 -11.86 6.40
CA CYS A 431 -19.08 -12.73 6.94
C CYS A 431 -20.16 -11.94 7.72
N LEU A 432 -21.37 -12.49 7.83
CA LEU A 432 -22.48 -11.84 8.55
C LEU A 432 -22.14 -11.59 10.02
N GLY A 433 -21.38 -12.51 10.63
CA GLY A 433 -20.89 -12.40 12.01
C GLY A 433 -20.20 -11.06 12.25
N GLU A 434 -19.35 -10.62 11.33
CA GLU A 434 -18.52 -9.41 11.39
C GLU A 434 -19.32 -8.09 11.43
N ILE A 435 -20.64 -8.10 11.18
CA ILE A 435 -21.49 -6.91 11.22
C ILE A 435 -22.63 -6.98 12.24
N THR A 436 -22.75 -8.09 12.98
CA THR A 436 -23.89 -8.33 13.88
C THR A 436 -24.08 -7.24 14.93
N GLY A 437 -22.99 -6.75 15.54
CA GLY A 437 -23.03 -5.62 16.48
C GLY A 437 -23.59 -4.33 15.86
N ALA A 438 -23.17 -4.00 14.64
CA ALA A 438 -23.66 -2.83 13.91
C ALA A 438 -25.14 -2.96 13.53
N LEU A 439 -25.57 -4.16 13.16
CA LEU A 439 -26.95 -4.41 12.75
C LEU A 439 -27.99 -4.32 13.86
N LYS A 440 -27.57 -4.50 15.13
CA LYS A 440 -28.44 -4.37 16.32
C LYS A 440 -28.84 -2.94 16.64
N THR A 441 -28.16 -1.96 16.06
CA THR A 441 -28.46 -0.54 16.24
C THR A 441 -29.75 -0.13 15.54
N GLU A 442 -30.34 0.99 15.95
CA GLU A 442 -31.50 1.57 15.26
C GLU A 442 -31.12 2.13 13.87
N ARG A 443 -32.11 2.34 12.99
CA ARG A 443 -31.86 2.98 11.69
C ARG A 443 -31.30 4.39 11.89
N LYS A 444 -30.36 4.79 11.03
CA LYS A 444 -29.73 6.14 11.06
C LYS A 444 -29.18 6.53 12.45
N SER A 445 -28.72 5.58 13.25
CA SER A 445 -28.20 5.83 14.60
C SER A 445 -26.68 6.03 14.64
N ILE A 446 -25.96 5.60 13.60
CA ILE A 446 -24.51 5.71 13.51
C ILE A 446 -24.14 6.98 12.77
N TRP A 447 -23.73 8.02 13.48
CA TRP A 447 -23.27 9.27 12.90
C TRP A 447 -21.86 9.12 12.29
N ILE A 448 -21.71 9.53 11.02
CA ILE A 448 -20.39 9.50 10.34
C ILE A 448 -19.95 10.87 9.80
N GLY A 449 -20.72 11.94 10.05
CA GLY A 449 -20.38 13.30 9.61
C GLY A 449 -20.58 13.54 8.11
N LYS A 450 -19.74 14.42 7.55
CA LYS A 450 -19.56 14.59 6.10
C LYS A 450 -18.48 13.62 5.61
N VAL A 451 -18.66 13.05 4.43
CA VAL A 451 -17.76 12.03 3.86
C VAL A 451 -17.58 12.29 2.38
N LYS A 452 -16.32 12.45 1.95
CA LYS A 452 -15.94 12.59 0.53
C LYS A 452 -15.98 11.25 -0.21
N ARG A 453 -15.40 10.18 0.34
CA ARG A 453 -15.48 8.82 -0.23
C ARG A 453 -16.04 7.81 0.76
N LEU A 454 -17.10 7.10 0.38
CA LEU A 454 -17.70 6.03 1.17
C LEU A 454 -17.59 4.69 0.42
N ASP A 455 -16.80 3.77 0.98
CA ASP A 455 -16.53 2.43 0.43
C ASP A 455 -17.12 1.34 1.34
N LEU A 456 -18.14 0.59 0.89
CA LEU A 456 -18.64 -0.60 1.60
C LEU A 456 -18.44 -1.87 0.78
N GLY A 457 -17.72 -2.83 1.35
CA GLY A 457 -17.47 -4.14 0.74
C GLY A 457 -18.16 -5.29 1.45
N TYR A 458 -18.63 -6.26 0.67
CA TYR A 458 -19.17 -7.53 1.16
C TYR A 458 -20.39 -7.32 2.09
N TYR A 459 -20.48 -8.01 3.24
CA TYR A 459 -21.57 -7.81 4.20
C TYR A 459 -21.63 -6.39 4.78
N ALA A 460 -20.54 -5.61 4.75
CA ALA A 460 -20.55 -4.24 5.27
C ALA A 460 -21.55 -3.35 4.52
N VAL A 461 -21.88 -3.69 3.27
CA VAL A 461 -22.97 -3.08 2.52
C VAL A 461 -24.24 -3.05 3.35
N GLY A 462 -24.59 -4.14 4.04
CA GLY A 462 -25.77 -4.28 4.90
C GLY A 462 -25.87 -3.31 6.10
N ILE A 463 -24.81 -2.57 6.42
CA ILE A 463 -24.81 -1.53 7.47
C ILE A 463 -25.35 -0.20 6.95
N LEU A 464 -25.42 0.00 5.63
CA LEU A 464 -25.82 1.28 5.03
C LEU A 464 -27.10 1.91 5.65
N PRO A 465 -28.21 1.18 5.93
CA PRO A 465 -29.40 1.77 6.55
C PRO A 465 -29.21 2.25 8.00
N LYS A 466 -28.11 1.86 8.65
CA LYS A 466 -27.74 2.25 10.01
C LYS A 466 -26.92 3.54 10.04
N LEU A 467 -26.26 3.88 8.93
CA LEU A 467 -25.43 5.08 8.81
C LEU A 467 -26.30 6.34 8.70
N ARG A 468 -25.85 7.42 9.34
CA ARG A 468 -26.40 8.76 9.26
C ARG A 468 -25.32 9.70 8.76
N VAL A 469 -25.46 10.15 7.51
CA VAL A 469 -24.63 11.20 6.89
C VAL A 469 -25.23 12.57 7.15
N HIS A 470 -24.39 13.60 7.18
CA HIS A 470 -24.84 14.99 7.29
C HIS A 470 -25.76 15.39 6.12
N LYS A 471 -26.76 16.24 6.37
CA LYS A 471 -27.76 16.68 5.38
C LYS A 471 -27.14 17.39 4.16
N GLU A 472 -26.11 18.19 4.40
CA GLU A 472 -25.34 18.94 3.39
C GLU A 472 -24.13 18.14 2.86
N ASN A 473 -24.13 16.81 3.00
CA ASN A 473 -23.02 16.02 2.50
C ASN A 473 -22.97 16.03 0.96
N VAL A 474 -21.81 16.42 0.43
CA VAL A 474 -21.46 16.31 -1.00
C VAL A 474 -20.33 15.30 -1.12
N MET A 475 -20.68 14.10 -1.55
CA MET A 475 -19.75 12.97 -1.68
C MET A 475 -19.11 12.99 -3.07
N GLU A 476 -17.79 12.86 -3.14
CA GLU A 476 -17.05 12.72 -4.39
C GLU A 476 -17.27 11.31 -4.98
N GLU A 477 -17.23 10.25 -4.16
CA GLU A 477 -17.41 8.86 -4.61
C GLU A 477 -18.16 8.01 -3.57
N PHE A 478 -19.21 7.31 -4.03
CA PHE A 478 -19.92 6.29 -3.27
C PHE A 478 -19.78 4.92 -3.95
N ARG A 479 -19.13 3.97 -3.27
CA ARG A 479 -18.82 2.65 -3.82
C ARG A 479 -19.38 1.52 -2.97
N LEU A 480 -20.18 0.65 -3.59
CA LEU A 480 -20.69 -0.58 -2.97
C LEU A 480 -20.27 -1.81 -3.80
N TRP A 481 -19.75 -2.83 -3.13
CA TRP A 481 -19.39 -4.10 -3.77
C TRP A 481 -19.97 -5.30 -3.02
N ALA A 482 -20.74 -6.13 -3.71
CA ALA A 482 -21.26 -7.38 -3.16
C ALA A 482 -21.25 -8.52 -4.20
N ASP A 483 -20.43 -9.54 -3.99
CA ASP A 483 -20.34 -10.71 -4.89
C ASP A 483 -21.31 -11.86 -4.51
N ASN A 484 -22.04 -11.72 -3.39
CA ASN A 484 -23.02 -12.68 -2.91
C ASN A 484 -24.37 -12.00 -2.54
N ALA A 485 -25.49 -12.64 -2.90
CA ALA A 485 -26.85 -12.16 -2.61
C ALA A 485 -27.08 -11.92 -1.11
N ALA A 486 -26.49 -12.76 -0.26
CA ALA A 486 -26.64 -12.69 1.19
C ALA A 486 -26.18 -11.34 1.77
N TYR A 487 -25.30 -10.63 1.07
CA TYR A 487 -24.74 -9.35 1.52
C TYR A 487 -25.77 -8.21 1.38
N THR A 488 -26.70 -8.33 0.44
CA THR A 488 -27.68 -7.29 0.13
C THR A 488 -29.10 -7.64 0.57
N THR A 489 -29.38 -8.90 0.92
CA THR A 489 -30.71 -9.39 1.35
C THR A 489 -31.38 -8.50 2.40
N ARG A 490 -30.62 -7.90 3.32
CA ARG A 490 -31.17 -7.02 4.36
C ARG A 490 -31.60 -5.67 3.81
N ILE A 491 -30.80 -5.08 2.93
CA ILE A 491 -31.11 -3.77 2.33
C ILE A 491 -32.23 -3.88 1.32
N LEU A 492 -32.34 -5.00 0.61
CA LEU A 492 -33.41 -5.21 -0.36
C LEU A 492 -34.81 -5.21 0.30
N LYS A 493 -34.90 -5.44 1.61
CA LYS A 493 -36.13 -5.33 2.41
C LYS A 493 -36.50 -3.89 2.79
N GLU A 494 -35.59 -2.94 2.61
CA GLU A 494 -35.87 -1.52 2.86
C GLU A 494 -36.88 -0.99 1.83
N GLU A 495 -37.60 0.07 2.20
CA GLU A 495 -38.49 0.75 1.25
C GLU A 495 -37.67 1.43 0.14
N SER A 496 -38.27 1.58 -1.04
CA SER A 496 -37.64 2.29 -2.15
C SER A 496 -37.36 3.75 -1.75
N ASN A 497 -36.22 4.30 -2.16
CA ASN A 497 -35.80 5.67 -1.83
C ASN A 497 -35.76 5.98 -0.31
N SER A 498 -35.51 4.99 0.55
CA SER A 498 -35.46 5.20 2.02
C SER A 498 -34.07 5.54 2.57
N ILE A 499 -33.01 5.19 1.82
CA ILE A 499 -31.62 5.34 2.25
C ILE A 499 -31.05 6.64 1.69
N TRP A 500 -31.03 7.69 2.50
CA TRP A 500 -30.44 8.99 2.14
C TRP A 500 -28.92 8.92 2.03
N ILE A 501 -28.37 9.35 0.89
CA ILE A 501 -26.91 9.40 0.65
C ILE A 501 -26.38 10.80 0.27
N GLY A 502 -27.26 11.81 0.19
CA GLY A 502 -26.87 13.19 -0.12
C GLY A 502 -26.66 13.46 -1.62
N LYS A 503 -25.79 14.43 -1.92
CA LYS A 503 -25.27 14.70 -3.28
C LYS A 503 -24.06 13.79 -3.52
N VAL A 504 -23.95 13.18 -4.70
CA VAL A 504 -22.92 12.21 -5.06
C VAL A 504 -22.37 12.51 -6.45
N GLY A 505 -21.07 12.74 -6.53
CA GLY A 505 -20.32 12.92 -7.78
C GLY A 505 -20.22 11.62 -8.58
N LYS A 506 -19.71 10.54 -7.97
CA LYS A 506 -19.56 9.24 -8.61
C LYS A 506 -20.26 8.13 -7.83
N LEU A 507 -21.19 7.42 -8.46
CA LEU A 507 -21.88 6.27 -7.87
C LEU A 507 -21.43 4.98 -8.56
N ARG A 508 -20.76 4.09 -7.82
CA ARG A 508 -20.23 2.82 -8.35
C ARG A 508 -20.79 1.63 -7.60
N LEU A 509 -21.57 0.80 -8.29
CA LEU A 509 -22.20 -0.41 -7.74
C LEU A 509 -21.72 -1.66 -8.49
N GLY A 510 -21.20 -2.63 -7.75
CA GLY A 510 -20.69 -3.89 -8.31
C GLY A 510 -21.37 -5.13 -7.74
N GLY A 511 -21.67 -6.09 -8.63
CA GLY A 511 -22.30 -7.36 -8.28
C GLY A 511 -23.74 -7.18 -7.80
N TYR A 512 -24.14 -7.90 -6.74
CA TYR A 512 -25.45 -7.78 -6.10
C TYR A 512 -25.74 -6.40 -5.51
N ALA A 513 -24.72 -5.56 -5.31
CA ALA A 513 -24.92 -4.19 -4.83
C ALA A 513 -25.69 -3.32 -5.83
N VAL A 514 -25.68 -3.69 -7.11
CA VAL A 514 -26.48 -3.04 -8.14
C VAL A 514 -27.99 -3.10 -7.82
N GLY A 515 -28.46 -4.20 -7.22
CA GLY A 515 -29.84 -4.36 -6.77
C GLY A 515 -30.29 -3.38 -5.68
N ILE A 516 -29.34 -2.67 -5.03
CA ILE A 516 -29.63 -1.68 -3.99
C ILE A 516 -30.01 -0.33 -4.58
N LEU A 517 -29.71 -0.05 -5.85
CA LEU A 517 -29.96 1.25 -6.47
C LEU A 517 -31.38 1.81 -6.23
N PRO A 518 -32.48 1.03 -6.34
CA PRO A 518 -33.84 1.52 -6.06
C PRO A 518 -34.09 1.93 -4.60
N LYS A 519 -33.21 1.54 -3.67
CA LYS A 519 -33.31 1.84 -2.24
C LYS A 519 -32.60 3.13 -1.87
N LEU A 520 -31.71 3.61 -2.73
CA LEU A 520 -30.93 4.83 -2.52
C LEU A 520 -31.77 6.07 -2.84
N ARG A 521 -31.76 7.06 -1.94
CA ARG A 521 -32.34 8.38 -2.14
C ARG A 521 -31.21 9.38 -2.40
N ILE A 522 -31.08 9.75 -3.66
CA ILE A 522 -30.18 10.78 -4.17
C ILE A 522 -30.89 12.13 -4.08
N HIS A 523 -30.16 13.20 -3.71
CA HIS A 523 -30.70 14.55 -3.69
C HIS A 523 -31.26 14.97 -5.06
N GLU A 524 -32.38 15.71 -5.12
CA GLU A 524 -33.07 16.07 -6.37
C GLU A 524 -32.19 16.92 -7.29
N GLU A 525 -31.49 17.90 -6.72
CA GLU A 525 -30.49 18.74 -7.40
C GLU A 525 -29.14 18.05 -7.70
N ASN A 526 -29.03 16.72 -7.57
CA ASN A 526 -27.75 16.05 -7.81
C ASN A 526 -27.36 16.09 -9.29
N VAL A 527 -26.14 16.55 -9.56
CA VAL A 527 -25.47 16.45 -10.86
C VAL A 527 -24.32 15.47 -10.71
N MET A 528 -24.56 14.23 -11.10
CA MET A 528 -23.61 13.13 -11.00
C MET A 528 -22.61 13.19 -12.17
N GLU A 529 -21.32 13.14 -11.87
CA GLU A 529 -20.25 12.98 -12.86
C GLU A 529 -20.31 11.59 -13.52
N GLU A 530 -20.48 10.53 -12.72
CA GLU A 530 -20.42 9.16 -13.20
C GLU A 530 -21.41 8.24 -12.46
N LEU A 531 -22.27 7.54 -13.21
CA LEU A 531 -23.01 6.37 -12.74
C LEU A 531 -22.40 5.11 -13.36
N GLY A 532 -21.67 4.33 -12.56
CA GLY A 532 -21.02 3.09 -12.97
C GLY A 532 -21.70 1.86 -12.34
N LEU A 533 -22.33 1.02 -13.16
CA LEU A 533 -22.96 -0.22 -12.71
C LEU A 533 -22.30 -1.43 -13.38
N TYR A 534 -21.93 -2.43 -12.58
CA TYR A 534 -21.29 -3.64 -13.08
C TYR A 534 -21.93 -4.90 -12.50
N ALA A 535 -22.46 -5.76 -13.37
CA ALA A 535 -23.07 -7.03 -12.98
C ALA A 535 -22.57 -8.16 -13.90
N ASP A 536 -21.81 -9.08 -13.34
CA ASP A 536 -21.25 -10.25 -14.02
C ASP A 536 -22.24 -11.41 -14.19
N LYS A 537 -23.40 -11.38 -13.54
CA LYS A 537 -24.45 -12.43 -13.62
C LYS A 537 -25.85 -11.82 -13.57
N THR A 538 -26.81 -12.37 -14.32
CA THR A 538 -28.24 -11.95 -14.30
C THR A 538 -28.83 -11.94 -12.89
N LYS A 539 -28.47 -12.94 -12.06
CA LYS A 539 -28.93 -13.05 -10.66
C LYS A 539 -28.55 -11.85 -9.79
N HIS A 540 -27.58 -11.03 -10.20
CA HIS A 540 -27.24 -9.78 -9.49
C HIS A 540 -28.33 -8.72 -9.66
N LEU A 541 -29.21 -8.90 -10.65
CA LEU A 541 -30.22 -7.95 -11.07
C LEU A 541 -31.65 -8.37 -10.70
N THR A 542 -31.85 -9.54 -10.07
CA THR A 542 -33.18 -10.12 -9.82
C THR A 542 -34.17 -9.15 -9.18
N GLU A 543 -33.75 -8.32 -8.22
CA GLU A 543 -34.64 -7.35 -7.59
C GLU A 543 -34.85 -6.09 -8.42
N ILE A 544 -33.81 -5.56 -9.05
CA ILE A 544 -33.91 -4.30 -9.82
C ILE A 544 -34.71 -4.48 -11.11
N LEU A 545 -34.69 -5.67 -11.72
CA LEU A 545 -35.48 -5.97 -12.92
C LEU A 545 -36.99 -6.03 -12.66
N LYS A 546 -37.41 -6.26 -11.40
CA LYS A 546 -38.82 -6.18 -10.99
C LYS A 546 -39.37 -4.76 -10.96
N ALA A 547 -38.48 -3.75 -10.89
CA ALA A 547 -38.91 -2.36 -10.88
C ALA A 547 -39.60 -1.99 -12.20
N GLU A 548 -40.51 -1.03 -12.16
CA GLU A 548 -41.13 -0.49 -13.38
C GLU A 548 -40.11 0.28 -14.21
N ASN A 549 -40.35 0.41 -15.52
CA ASN A 549 -39.48 1.20 -16.37
C ASN A 549 -39.56 2.69 -15.97
N ASN A 550 -38.44 3.40 -16.00
CA ASN A 550 -38.33 4.80 -15.57
C ASN A 550 -38.76 5.05 -14.11
N SER A 551 -38.64 4.06 -13.22
CA SER A 551 -39.00 4.20 -11.80
C SER A 551 -37.83 4.56 -10.88
N ILE A 552 -36.58 4.31 -11.31
CA ILE A 552 -35.38 4.50 -10.49
C ILE A 552 -34.77 5.86 -10.77
N TRP A 553 -35.02 6.83 -9.89
CA TRP A 553 -34.48 8.18 -10.03
C TRP A 553 -32.97 8.22 -9.81
N VAL A 554 -32.23 8.78 -10.79
CA VAL A 554 -30.76 8.97 -10.70
C VAL A 554 -30.31 10.43 -10.85
N GLY A 555 -31.25 11.37 -11.04
CA GLY A 555 -30.95 12.80 -11.20
C GLY A 555 -30.37 13.15 -12.57
N LYS A 556 -29.51 14.18 -12.61
CA LYS A 556 -28.70 14.56 -13.78
C LYS A 556 -27.41 13.74 -13.76
N VAL A 557 -27.03 13.14 -14.88
CA VAL A 557 -25.87 12.23 -15.01
C VAL A 557 -25.06 12.61 -16.25
N LYS A 558 -23.78 12.97 -16.05
CA LYS A 558 -22.84 13.32 -17.12
C LYS A 558 -22.30 12.07 -17.83
N GLY A 559 -21.82 11.08 -17.08
CA GLY A 559 -21.32 9.81 -17.61
C GLY A 559 -22.12 8.61 -17.13
N LEU A 560 -22.60 7.77 -18.04
CA LEU A 560 -23.27 6.52 -17.71
C LEU A 560 -22.50 5.32 -18.29
N GLY A 561 -21.95 4.49 -17.39
CA GLY A 561 -21.23 3.27 -17.72
C GLY A 561 -21.97 2.04 -17.18
N LEU A 562 -22.43 1.18 -18.07
CA LEU A 562 -23.08 -0.09 -17.72
C LEU A 562 -22.28 -1.26 -18.30
N GLY A 563 -21.69 -2.07 -17.42
CA GLY A 563 -20.88 -3.23 -17.81
C GLY A 563 -21.64 -4.54 -17.70
N ARG A 564 -21.47 -5.41 -18.71
CA ARG A 564 -22.03 -6.78 -18.75
C ARG A 564 -23.56 -6.77 -18.59
N TYR A 565 -24.12 -7.57 -17.69
CA TYR A 565 -25.57 -7.66 -17.49
C TYR A 565 -26.18 -6.36 -16.96
N ALA A 566 -25.40 -5.45 -16.36
CA ALA A 566 -25.95 -4.22 -15.79
C ALA A 566 -26.65 -3.32 -16.84
N ILE A 567 -26.38 -3.55 -18.12
CA ILE A 567 -27.09 -2.91 -19.23
C ILE A 567 -28.60 -3.14 -19.19
N GLU A 568 -29.08 -4.27 -18.67
CA GLU A 568 -30.51 -4.59 -18.56
C GLU A 568 -31.28 -3.64 -17.61
N ILE A 569 -30.57 -2.85 -16.80
CA ILE A 569 -31.15 -1.85 -15.90
C ILE A 569 -31.48 -0.57 -16.63
N LEU A 570 -30.90 -0.32 -17.80
CA LEU A 570 -31.06 0.95 -18.51
C LEU A 570 -32.53 1.40 -18.67
N PRO A 571 -33.52 0.53 -19.00
CA PRO A 571 -34.93 0.92 -19.08
C PRO A 571 -35.56 1.29 -17.72
N LYS A 572 -34.95 0.89 -16.61
CA LYS A 572 -35.44 1.13 -15.25
C LYS A 572 -35.01 2.50 -14.73
N LEU A 573 -33.95 3.08 -15.29
CA LEU A 573 -33.40 4.38 -14.87
C LEU A 573 -34.30 5.53 -15.34
N ARG A 574 -34.58 6.44 -14.41
CA ARG A 574 -35.24 7.74 -14.66
C ARG A 574 -34.20 8.84 -14.58
N ILE A 575 -33.72 9.25 -15.75
CA ILE A 575 -32.80 10.39 -15.91
C ILE A 575 -33.62 11.67 -16.03
N HIS A 576 -33.16 12.76 -15.41
CA HIS A 576 -33.82 14.06 -15.48
C HIS A 576 -34.03 14.51 -16.94
N GLU A 577 -35.18 15.13 -17.26
CA GLU A 577 -35.54 15.49 -18.64
C GLU A 577 -34.58 16.49 -19.28
N GLU A 578 -34.14 17.48 -18.50
CA GLU A 578 -33.09 18.45 -18.88
C GLU A 578 -31.66 17.90 -18.89
N ASN A 579 -31.45 16.58 -18.72
CA ASN A 579 -30.09 16.04 -18.69
C ASN A 579 -29.40 16.14 -20.05
N VAL A 580 -28.20 16.70 -20.05
CA VAL A 580 -27.27 16.65 -21.17
C VAL A 580 -26.12 15.74 -20.76
N MET A 581 -26.19 14.48 -21.19
CA MET A 581 -25.17 13.46 -20.91
C MET A 581 -23.93 13.75 -21.75
N GLU A 582 -22.77 13.83 -21.11
CA GLU A 582 -21.48 13.99 -21.77
C GLU A 582 -21.08 12.69 -22.49
N GLU A 583 -21.28 11.52 -21.86
CA GLU A 583 -20.93 10.22 -22.45
C GLU A 583 -21.85 9.08 -22.00
N LEU A 584 -22.39 8.35 -22.97
CA LEU A 584 -23.02 7.03 -22.81
C LEU A 584 -22.13 5.99 -23.50
N SER A 585 -21.46 5.16 -22.72
CA SER A 585 -20.59 4.10 -23.24
C SER A 585 -21.05 2.72 -22.77
N LEU A 586 -21.44 1.88 -23.73
CA LEU A 586 -21.94 0.53 -23.49
C LEU A 586 -21.07 -0.47 -24.27
N ASP A 587 -20.55 -1.48 -23.56
CA ASP A 587 -19.67 -2.49 -24.13
C ASP A 587 -20.05 -3.88 -23.62
N VAL A 588 -20.48 -4.73 -24.55
CA VAL A 588 -21.02 -6.07 -24.29
C VAL A 588 -20.63 -6.95 -25.46
N CYS A 589 -19.76 -7.94 -25.26
CA CYS A 589 -19.35 -8.86 -26.32
C CYS A 589 -20.36 -10.00 -26.55
N ASP A 590 -21.14 -10.38 -25.53
CA ASP A 590 -22.07 -11.51 -25.59
C ASP A 590 -23.53 -11.03 -25.74
N PRO A 591 -24.25 -11.42 -26.81
CA PRO A 591 -25.64 -11.02 -27.01
C PRO A 591 -26.60 -11.56 -25.93
N GLY A 592 -26.22 -12.60 -25.20
CA GLY A 592 -26.98 -13.13 -24.07
C GLY A 592 -27.19 -12.09 -22.95
N PHE A 593 -26.26 -11.13 -22.81
CA PHE A 593 -26.35 -10.05 -21.81
C PHE A 593 -27.39 -8.97 -22.13
N ILE A 594 -27.96 -8.94 -23.34
CA ILE A 594 -28.97 -7.95 -23.77
C ILE A 594 -30.30 -8.59 -24.19
N SER A 595 -30.46 -9.89 -23.96
CA SER A 595 -31.60 -10.67 -24.48
C SER A 595 -32.97 -10.09 -24.09
N GLU A 596 -33.13 -9.57 -22.87
CA GLU A 596 -34.36 -8.92 -22.43
C GLU A 596 -34.58 -7.55 -23.08
N LEU A 597 -33.52 -6.74 -23.23
CA LEU A 597 -33.61 -5.45 -23.94
C LEU A 597 -34.03 -5.62 -25.39
N LEU A 598 -33.57 -6.70 -26.02
CA LEU A 598 -33.88 -7.02 -27.40
C LEU A 598 -35.37 -7.32 -27.61
N LYS A 599 -36.09 -7.82 -26.60
CA LYS A 599 -37.54 -8.08 -26.64
C LYS A 599 -38.39 -6.82 -26.55
N MET A 600 -37.82 -5.71 -26.07
CA MET A 600 -38.56 -4.45 -25.91
C MET A 600 -38.94 -3.81 -27.25
N LYS A 601 -39.96 -2.95 -27.25
CA LYS A 601 -40.32 -2.13 -28.42
C LYS A 601 -39.23 -1.10 -28.73
N ASN A 602 -39.15 -0.64 -29.97
CA ASN A 602 -38.21 0.43 -30.32
C ASN A 602 -38.59 1.75 -29.63
N LYS A 603 -37.61 2.63 -29.41
CA LYS A 603 -37.78 3.95 -28.75
C LYS A 603 -38.40 3.89 -27.34
N CYS A 604 -38.20 2.79 -26.60
CA CYS A 604 -38.73 2.63 -25.25
C CYS A 604 -37.77 3.08 -24.13
N ILE A 605 -36.49 3.31 -24.44
CA ILE A 605 -35.46 3.69 -23.48
C ILE A 605 -35.14 5.17 -23.68
N TRP A 606 -35.53 6.03 -22.74
CA TRP A 606 -35.20 7.45 -22.78
C TRP A 606 -33.76 7.70 -22.34
N VAL A 607 -32.95 8.33 -23.19
CA VAL A 607 -31.55 8.69 -22.88
C VAL A 607 -31.31 10.22 -22.87
N GLY A 608 -32.34 11.02 -23.17
CA GLY A 608 -32.24 12.48 -23.15
C GLY A 608 -31.39 13.05 -24.29
N LYS A 609 -30.63 14.11 -23.99
CA LYS A 609 -29.59 14.68 -24.85
C LYS A 609 -28.26 14.00 -24.51
N VAL A 610 -27.52 13.53 -25.51
CA VAL A 610 -26.25 12.80 -25.38
C VAL A 610 -25.22 13.39 -26.34
N LYS A 611 -24.09 13.85 -25.80
CA LYS A 611 -22.96 14.38 -26.56
C LYS A 611 -22.13 13.29 -27.23
N LYS A 612 -21.81 12.21 -26.49
CA LYS A 612 -21.03 11.07 -27.01
C LYS A 612 -21.76 9.76 -26.76
N LEU A 613 -22.09 9.03 -27.82
CA LEU A 613 -22.71 7.71 -27.74
C LEU A 613 -21.75 6.66 -28.33
N LYS A 614 -21.28 5.75 -27.48
CA LYS A 614 -20.36 4.67 -27.87
C LYS A 614 -21.01 3.33 -27.60
N LEU A 615 -21.29 2.57 -28.66
CA LEU A 615 -21.84 1.22 -28.60
C LEU A 615 -20.85 0.24 -29.20
N LYS A 616 -20.41 -0.73 -28.40
CA LYS A 616 -19.47 -1.78 -28.79
C LYS A 616 -20.06 -3.18 -28.64
N GLY A 617 -19.68 -4.08 -29.55
CA GLY A 617 -20.10 -5.48 -29.57
C GLY A 617 -21.60 -5.63 -29.85
N SER A 618 -22.28 -6.41 -29.01
CA SER A 618 -23.72 -6.67 -29.09
C SER A 618 -24.56 -5.46 -28.68
N THR A 619 -24.03 -4.49 -27.94
CA THR A 619 -24.80 -3.28 -27.58
C THR A 619 -25.26 -2.48 -28.79
N VAL A 620 -24.61 -2.63 -29.94
CA VAL A 620 -25.03 -2.01 -31.19
C VAL A 620 -26.49 -2.36 -31.51
N GLU A 621 -26.95 -3.59 -31.22
CA GLU A 621 -28.32 -4.05 -31.49
C GLU A 621 -29.41 -3.29 -30.72
N ILE A 622 -29.07 -2.61 -29.62
CA ILE A 622 -30.03 -1.89 -28.79
C ILE A 622 -30.21 -0.43 -29.26
N LEU A 623 -29.44 0.04 -30.25
CA LEU A 623 -29.56 1.40 -30.77
C LEU A 623 -31.01 1.77 -31.16
N PRO A 624 -31.82 0.93 -31.84
CA PRO A 624 -33.22 1.24 -32.13
C PRO A 624 -34.12 1.36 -30.89
N LYS A 625 -33.66 0.87 -29.73
CA LYS A 625 -34.40 0.94 -28.46
C LYS A 625 -34.29 2.32 -27.81
N PHE A 626 -33.28 3.11 -28.18
CA PHE A 626 -33.12 4.46 -27.65
C PHE A 626 -34.14 5.43 -28.22
N ARG A 627 -34.68 6.24 -27.32
CA ARG A 627 -35.43 7.46 -27.60
C ARG A 627 -34.49 8.62 -27.25
N ILE A 628 -33.83 9.14 -28.28
CA ILE A 628 -32.95 10.31 -28.22
C ILE A 628 -33.82 11.57 -28.40
N HIS A 629 -33.50 12.65 -27.67
CA HIS A 629 -34.23 13.92 -27.78
C HIS A 629 -34.21 14.46 -29.23
N LYS A 630 -35.29 15.14 -29.66
CA LYS A 630 -35.42 15.69 -31.04
C LYS A 630 -34.34 16.74 -31.35
N GLU A 631 -34.03 17.60 -30.40
CA GLU A 631 -32.94 18.61 -30.48
C GLU A 631 -31.60 18.05 -29.99
N ASN A 632 -31.32 16.77 -30.18
CA ASN A 632 -30.02 16.23 -29.79
C ASN A 632 -28.95 16.64 -30.81
N GLU A 633 -27.88 17.27 -30.30
CA GLU A 633 -26.68 17.58 -31.06
C GLU A 633 -25.51 16.79 -30.48
N MET A 634 -25.18 15.69 -31.16
CA MET A 634 -24.15 14.75 -30.76
C MET A 634 -22.78 15.17 -31.31
N GLU A 635 -21.80 15.28 -30.43
CA GLU A 635 -20.40 15.45 -30.80
C GLU A 635 -19.86 14.19 -31.49
N GLU A 636 -20.22 13.00 -31.00
CA GLU A 636 -19.66 11.74 -31.47
C GLU A 636 -20.63 10.55 -31.35
N LEU A 637 -20.83 9.82 -32.44
CA LEU A 637 -21.49 8.51 -32.48
C LEU A 637 -20.49 7.45 -32.93
N VAL A 638 -20.15 6.51 -32.05
CA VAL A 638 -19.26 5.37 -32.36
C VAL A 638 -20.04 4.07 -32.27
N LEU A 639 -20.11 3.33 -33.38
CA LEU A 639 -20.65 1.98 -33.43
C LEU A 639 -19.54 1.01 -33.87
N SER A 640 -19.29 -0.04 -33.09
CA SER A 640 -18.23 -1.00 -33.41
C SER A 640 -18.69 -2.42 -33.08
N THR A 641 -18.66 -3.32 -34.05
CA THR A 641 -18.99 -4.72 -33.80
C THR A 641 -18.30 -5.66 -34.79
N ASP A 642 -17.62 -6.66 -34.25
CA ASP A 642 -16.80 -7.67 -34.95
C ASP A 642 -17.60 -8.90 -35.40
N HIS A 643 -18.90 -8.94 -35.07
CA HIS A 643 -19.77 -10.05 -35.44
C HIS A 643 -21.01 -9.59 -36.21
N SER A 644 -21.31 -10.28 -37.32
CA SER A 644 -22.45 -9.98 -38.20
C SER A 644 -23.79 -10.05 -37.48
N TYR A 645 -23.94 -11.01 -36.55
CA TYR A 645 -25.19 -11.22 -35.82
C TYR A 645 -25.61 -10.01 -34.98
N ASN A 646 -24.65 -9.20 -34.53
CA ASN A 646 -24.88 -7.95 -33.80
C ASN A 646 -25.50 -6.83 -34.67
N THR A 647 -25.74 -7.08 -35.96
CA THR A 647 -26.42 -6.12 -36.86
C THR A 647 -27.67 -6.69 -37.51
N ASN A 648 -27.83 -8.03 -37.55
CA ASN A 648 -28.91 -8.73 -38.25
C ASN A 648 -30.32 -8.20 -37.91
N ARG A 649 -30.60 -7.89 -36.64
CA ARG A 649 -31.92 -7.36 -36.23
C ARG A 649 -32.14 -5.93 -36.72
N ILE A 650 -31.09 -5.11 -36.71
CA ILE A 650 -31.13 -3.74 -37.22
C ILE A 650 -31.31 -3.74 -38.75
N LEU A 651 -30.65 -4.64 -39.47
CA LEU A 651 -30.73 -4.69 -40.93
C LEU A 651 -32.15 -4.97 -41.45
N LYS A 652 -32.98 -5.67 -40.65
CA LYS A 652 -34.40 -5.93 -40.93
C LYS A 652 -35.31 -4.71 -40.76
N THR A 653 -34.83 -3.64 -40.13
CA THR A 653 -35.60 -2.39 -39.98
C THR A 653 -35.64 -1.62 -41.28
N GLU A 654 -36.60 -0.70 -41.44
CA GLU A 654 -36.65 0.20 -42.60
C GLU A 654 -35.42 1.13 -42.64
N ASN A 655 -35.03 1.55 -43.84
CA ASN A 655 -33.97 2.55 -43.98
C ASN A 655 -34.42 3.88 -43.35
N ASN A 656 -33.48 4.66 -42.80
CA ASN A 656 -33.78 5.91 -42.10
C ASN A 656 -34.81 5.78 -40.96
N SER A 657 -34.89 4.63 -40.29
CA SER A 657 -35.83 4.40 -39.18
C SER A 657 -35.26 4.73 -37.79
N ILE A 658 -33.93 4.78 -37.65
CA ILE A 658 -33.23 4.99 -36.38
C ILE A 658 -32.83 6.46 -36.25
N TRP A 659 -33.60 7.24 -35.50
CA TRP A 659 -33.30 8.64 -35.23
C TRP A 659 -32.08 8.80 -34.31
N VAL A 660 -31.08 9.57 -34.76
CA VAL A 660 -29.87 9.89 -33.96
C VAL A 660 -29.62 11.40 -33.75
N GLY A 661 -30.45 12.26 -34.34
CA GLY A 661 -30.34 13.72 -34.21
C GLY A 661 -29.31 14.34 -35.17
N LYS A 662 -28.72 15.48 -34.78
CA LYS A 662 -27.54 16.05 -35.42
C LYS A 662 -26.30 15.32 -34.87
N VAL A 663 -25.37 14.94 -35.73
CA VAL A 663 -24.13 14.23 -35.38
C VAL A 663 -22.97 14.91 -36.09
N LYS A 664 -21.96 15.32 -35.33
CA LYS A 664 -20.73 15.91 -35.86
C LYS A 664 -19.79 14.84 -36.40
N ARG A 665 -19.44 13.86 -35.55
CA ARG A 665 -18.54 12.75 -35.91
C ARG A 665 -19.27 11.41 -35.87
N LEU A 666 -19.28 10.68 -36.97
CA LEU A 666 -19.85 9.35 -37.09
C LEU A 666 -18.76 8.32 -37.40
N GLU A 667 -18.45 7.45 -36.45
CA GLU A 667 -17.48 6.36 -36.60
C GLU A 667 -18.19 5.02 -36.64
N LEU A 668 -17.96 4.25 -37.71
CA LEU A 668 -18.55 2.94 -37.94
C LEU A 668 -17.45 1.92 -38.20
N ASN A 669 -17.24 1.01 -37.27
CA ASN A 669 -16.18 0.01 -37.35
C ASN A 669 -16.75 -1.40 -37.61
N MET A 670 -16.07 -2.14 -38.49
CA MET A 670 -16.36 -3.54 -38.80
C MET A 670 -17.80 -3.74 -39.32
N TYR A 671 -18.57 -4.70 -38.81
CA TYR A 671 -19.95 -4.94 -39.26
C TYR A 671 -20.89 -3.76 -38.99
N ALA A 672 -20.54 -2.83 -38.09
CA ALA A 672 -21.38 -1.67 -37.78
C ALA A 672 -21.59 -0.74 -38.98
N ILE A 673 -20.72 -0.79 -39.99
CA ILE A 673 -20.89 -0.02 -41.23
C ILE A 673 -22.24 -0.35 -41.91
N GLN A 674 -22.70 -1.59 -41.81
CA GLN A 674 -23.96 -2.05 -42.42
C GLN A 674 -25.20 -1.33 -41.87
N ILE A 675 -25.08 -0.66 -40.71
CA ILE A 675 -26.14 0.10 -40.06
C ILE A 675 -26.30 1.49 -40.68
N LEU A 676 -25.31 2.02 -41.40
CA LEU A 676 -25.35 3.35 -42.00
C LEU A 676 -26.68 3.67 -42.72
N PRO A 677 -27.25 2.80 -43.58
CA PRO A 677 -28.51 3.07 -44.28
C PRO A 677 -29.75 3.13 -43.36
N LYS A 678 -29.62 2.67 -42.12
CA LYS A 678 -30.70 2.61 -41.13
C LYS A 678 -30.74 3.85 -40.25
N LEU A 679 -29.64 4.60 -40.17
CA LEU A 679 -29.55 5.83 -39.40
C LEU A 679 -30.31 6.97 -40.09
N ARG A 680 -31.08 7.72 -39.31
CA ARG A 680 -31.75 8.95 -39.71
C ARG A 680 -31.13 10.11 -38.95
N LEU A 681 -30.35 10.91 -39.69
CA LEU A 681 -29.82 12.19 -39.25
C LEU A 681 -30.87 13.29 -39.42
N HIS A 682 -30.71 14.39 -38.69
CA HIS A 682 -31.49 15.61 -38.91
C HIS A 682 -31.22 16.17 -40.32
N GLU A 683 -32.22 16.81 -40.95
CA GLU A 683 -32.12 17.30 -42.34
C GLU A 683 -31.03 18.37 -42.50
N GLU A 684 -30.92 19.26 -41.52
CA GLU A 684 -29.86 20.28 -41.43
C GLU A 684 -28.48 19.74 -40.98
N ASN A 685 -28.29 18.42 -40.87
CA ASN A 685 -27.04 17.87 -40.37
C ASN A 685 -25.90 18.05 -41.39
N VAL A 686 -24.80 18.66 -40.93
CA VAL A 686 -23.52 18.69 -41.65
C VAL A 686 -22.53 17.85 -40.83
N LEU A 687 -22.17 16.68 -41.33
CA LEU A 687 -21.17 15.82 -40.67
C LEU A 687 -19.80 16.51 -40.75
N GLU A 688 -19.19 16.78 -39.59
CA GLU A 688 -17.80 17.23 -39.51
C GLU A 688 -16.86 16.10 -39.96
N GLU A 689 -17.15 14.85 -39.59
CA GLU A 689 -16.34 13.69 -39.95
C GLU A 689 -17.15 12.39 -40.03
N LEU A 690 -16.96 11.62 -41.10
CA LEU A 690 -17.51 10.27 -41.30
C LEU A 690 -16.35 9.28 -41.48
N VAL A 691 -16.21 8.32 -40.55
CA VAL A 691 -15.11 7.33 -40.52
C VAL A 691 -15.65 5.88 -40.53
N PRO A 692 -15.97 5.32 -41.71
CA PRO A 692 -16.16 3.88 -41.88
C PRO A 692 -14.83 3.12 -42.00
N SER A 693 -14.64 2.07 -41.19
CA SER A 693 -13.44 1.23 -41.24
C SER A 693 -13.78 -0.26 -41.19
N ALA A 694 -13.32 -1.03 -42.19
CA ALA A 694 -13.54 -2.47 -42.27
C ALA A 694 -12.25 -3.26 -42.47
N TYR A 695 -12.03 -4.25 -41.61
CA TYR A 695 -10.89 -5.17 -41.71
C TYR A 695 -11.08 -6.36 -42.67
N ASP A 696 -12.33 -6.72 -42.98
CA ASP A 696 -12.69 -7.86 -43.83
C ASP A 696 -13.77 -7.46 -44.85
N THR A 697 -13.85 -8.15 -45.99
CA THR A 697 -14.92 -8.00 -46.99
C THR A 697 -16.28 -8.34 -46.40
N ASP A 698 -16.36 -9.33 -45.51
CA ASP A 698 -17.63 -9.75 -44.88
C ASP A 698 -18.31 -8.61 -44.12
N HIS A 699 -17.54 -7.67 -43.59
CA HIS A 699 -18.07 -6.47 -42.92
C HIS A 699 -18.93 -5.59 -43.82
N ILE A 700 -18.76 -5.66 -45.14
CA ILE A 700 -19.44 -4.78 -46.11
C ILE A 700 -20.28 -5.53 -47.14
N THR A 701 -20.23 -6.86 -47.17
CA THR A 701 -20.92 -7.71 -48.16
C THR A 701 -22.41 -7.34 -48.34
N GLU A 702 -23.15 -7.17 -47.24
CA GLU A 702 -24.58 -6.81 -47.31
C GLU A 702 -24.84 -5.39 -47.83
N MET A 703 -23.87 -4.47 -47.69
CA MET A 703 -23.99 -3.13 -48.28
C MET A 703 -23.74 -3.15 -49.78
N LEU A 704 -22.78 -3.94 -50.25
CA LEU A 704 -22.46 -4.03 -51.68
C LEU A 704 -23.60 -4.63 -52.50
N LYS A 705 -24.36 -5.58 -51.92
CA LYS A 705 -25.54 -6.19 -52.55
C LYS A 705 -26.70 -5.23 -52.81
N LYS A 706 -26.75 -4.08 -52.12
CA LYS A 706 -27.85 -3.13 -52.31
C LYS A 706 -27.68 -2.33 -53.60
N GLU A 707 -28.73 -2.27 -54.41
CA GLU A 707 -28.73 -1.47 -55.65
C GLU A 707 -28.76 0.03 -55.35
N ASN A 708 -29.49 0.44 -54.30
CA ASN A 708 -29.69 1.84 -53.97
C ASN A 708 -28.48 2.48 -53.29
N SER A 709 -28.13 3.68 -53.74
CA SER A 709 -27.16 4.55 -53.08
C SER A 709 -27.66 5.01 -51.69
N ILE A 710 -26.75 5.12 -50.74
CA ILE A 710 -26.98 5.56 -49.36
C ILE A 710 -26.73 7.05 -49.28
N TRP A 711 -27.78 7.81 -48.98
CA TRP A 711 -27.66 9.25 -48.77
C TRP A 711 -26.96 9.56 -47.45
N ILE A 712 -25.84 10.27 -47.50
CA ILE A 712 -25.07 10.69 -46.31
C ILE A 712 -25.05 12.21 -46.09
N GLY A 713 -25.75 12.98 -46.93
CA GLY A 713 -25.91 14.43 -46.77
C GLY A 713 -24.64 15.23 -47.09
N LYS A 714 -24.44 16.33 -46.34
CA LYS A 714 -23.24 17.18 -46.41
C LYS A 714 -22.19 16.66 -45.42
N VAL A 715 -20.95 16.50 -45.89
CA VAL A 715 -19.83 15.93 -45.13
C VAL A 715 -18.58 16.76 -45.37
N LYS A 716 -17.96 17.26 -44.29
CA LYS A 716 -16.69 18.00 -44.34
C LYS A 716 -15.49 17.08 -44.50
N LYS A 717 -15.44 15.96 -43.76
CA LYS A 717 -14.35 14.98 -43.84
C LYS A 717 -14.89 13.56 -44.02
N LEU A 718 -14.46 12.87 -45.07
CA LEU A 718 -14.81 11.47 -45.32
C LEU A 718 -13.54 10.63 -45.34
N LYS A 719 -13.43 9.68 -44.40
CA LYS A 719 -12.28 8.77 -44.28
C LYS A 719 -12.75 7.33 -44.37
N LEU A 720 -12.32 6.61 -45.41
CA LEU A 720 -12.65 5.19 -45.58
C LEU A 720 -11.41 4.34 -45.37
N GLY A 721 -11.46 3.46 -44.36
CA GLY A 721 -10.36 2.58 -44.00
C GLY A 721 -10.57 1.12 -44.41
N GLY A 722 -9.54 0.52 -45.01
CA GLY A 722 -9.50 -0.90 -45.35
C GLY A 722 -10.54 -1.28 -46.40
N TYR A 723 -11.30 -2.36 -46.17
CA TYR A 723 -12.34 -2.81 -47.09
C TYR A 723 -13.48 -1.80 -47.24
N ALA A 724 -13.65 -0.85 -46.31
CA ALA A 724 -14.68 0.18 -46.40
C ALA A 724 -14.50 1.08 -47.63
N VAL A 725 -13.30 1.11 -48.24
CA VAL A 725 -13.09 1.80 -49.53
C VAL A 725 -14.07 1.28 -50.59
N GLN A 726 -14.40 -0.02 -50.62
CA GLN A 726 -15.30 -0.59 -51.62
C GLN A 726 -16.75 -0.11 -51.51
N ILE A 727 -17.17 0.46 -50.38
CA ILE A 727 -18.54 1.00 -50.24
C ILE A 727 -18.66 2.41 -50.82
N LEU A 728 -17.56 3.05 -51.24
CA LEU A 728 -17.56 4.41 -51.79
C LEU A 728 -18.57 4.61 -52.93
N PRO A 729 -18.70 3.71 -53.94
CA PRO A 729 -19.71 3.87 -55.01
C PRO A 729 -21.16 3.85 -54.52
N LYS A 730 -21.39 3.34 -53.30
CA LYS A 730 -22.71 3.29 -52.67
C LYS A 730 -23.01 4.55 -51.87
N LEU A 731 -22.06 5.44 -51.62
CA LEU A 731 -22.28 6.66 -50.86
C LEU A 731 -22.73 7.80 -51.78
N ARG A 732 -23.90 8.38 -51.51
CA ARG A 732 -24.40 9.56 -52.21
C ARG A 732 -24.21 10.79 -51.34
N ILE A 733 -23.29 11.64 -51.77
CA ILE A 733 -22.99 12.94 -51.16
C ILE A 733 -23.88 14.02 -51.79
N HIS A 734 -24.23 15.07 -51.03
CA HIS A 734 -24.98 16.21 -51.54
C HIS A 734 -24.24 16.89 -52.71
N GLY A 735 -24.94 17.23 -53.79
CA GLY A 735 -24.33 17.78 -55.01
C GLY A 735 -23.59 19.11 -54.79
N GLU A 736 -24.07 19.91 -53.83
CA GLU A 736 -23.45 21.17 -53.39
C GLU A 736 -22.42 20.99 -52.26
N ASN A 737 -22.03 19.75 -51.91
CA ASN A 737 -21.04 19.53 -50.86
C ASN A 737 -19.66 19.99 -51.32
N VAL A 738 -18.99 20.78 -50.48
CA VAL A 738 -17.58 21.13 -50.63
C VAL A 738 -16.85 20.49 -49.45
N MET A 739 -16.09 19.43 -49.73
CA MET A 739 -15.42 18.62 -48.72
C MET A 739 -14.06 19.23 -48.34
N GLU A 740 -13.77 19.33 -47.05
CA GLU A 740 -12.46 19.76 -46.53
C GLU A 740 -11.39 18.68 -46.77
N GLU A 741 -11.72 17.41 -46.49
CA GLU A 741 -10.78 16.29 -46.60
C GLU A 741 -11.48 15.00 -47.07
N PHE A 742 -10.92 14.37 -48.11
CA PHE A 742 -11.31 13.05 -48.58
C PHE A 742 -10.11 12.10 -48.44
N SER A 743 -10.21 11.09 -47.57
CA SER A 743 -9.14 10.13 -47.30
C SER A 743 -9.57 8.69 -47.61
N LEU A 744 -8.76 7.97 -48.37
CA LEU A 744 -8.91 6.53 -48.62
C LEU A 744 -7.65 5.80 -48.18
N GLU A 745 -7.78 4.86 -47.26
CA GLU A 745 -6.67 4.05 -46.75
C GLU A 745 -6.86 2.58 -47.18
N ALA A 746 -6.14 2.14 -48.22
CA ALA A 746 -6.22 0.78 -48.73
C ALA A 746 -4.84 0.10 -48.72
N TYR A 747 -4.46 -0.51 -47.60
CA TYR A 747 -3.16 -1.17 -47.45
C TYR A 747 -3.05 -2.52 -48.17
N ARG A 748 -4.15 -3.09 -48.67
CA ARG A 748 -4.17 -4.36 -49.42
C ARG A 748 -4.85 -4.22 -50.78
N PRO A 749 -4.38 -4.90 -51.85
CA PRO A 749 -4.97 -4.76 -53.18
C PRO A 749 -6.42 -5.24 -53.23
N GLU A 750 -6.80 -6.23 -52.42
CA GLU A 750 -8.17 -6.76 -52.34
C GLU A 750 -9.19 -5.69 -51.93
N GLN A 751 -8.75 -4.64 -51.22
CA GLN A 751 -9.60 -3.57 -50.70
C GLN A 751 -10.12 -2.62 -51.79
N ILE A 752 -9.61 -2.71 -53.02
CA ILE A 752 -10.00 -1.84 -54.14
C ILE A 752 -10.49 -2.60 -55.39
N VAL A 753 -10.53 -3.94 -55.34
CA VAL A 753 -10.82 -4.80 -56.52
C VAL A 753 -12.16 -4.45 -57.18
N GLY A 754 -13.19 -4.15 -56.37
CA GLY A 754 -14.50 -3.76 -56.88
C GLY A 754 -14.48 -2.45 -57.67
N ILE A 755 -13.67 -1.48 -57.22
CA ILE A 755 -13.57 -0.14 -57.84
C ILE A 755 -12.72 -0.17 -59.11
N LEU A 756 -11.65 -0.96 -59.15
CA LEU A 756 -10.77 -1.06 -60.33
C LEU A 756 -11.52 -1.48 -61.61
N LYS A 757 -12.59 -2.26 -61.45
CA LYS A 757 -13.46 -2.74 -62.55
C LYS A 757 -14.44 -1.68 -63.08
N MET A 758 -14.58 -0.56 -62.38
CA MET A 758 -15.47 0.51 -62.80
C MET A 758 -14.83 1.38 -63.89
N GLU A 759 -15.66 2.14 -64.60
CA GLU A 759 -15.20 3.08 -65.63
C GLU A 759 -14.49 4.30 -65.00
N ASN A 760 -13.70 5.01 -65.81
CA ASN A 760 -13.07 6.25 -65.37
C ASN A 760 -14.10 7.28 -64.95
N LYS A 761 -13.82 8.01 -63.86
CA LYS A 761 -14.71 9.05 -63.31
C LYS A 761 -16.14 8.57 -63.01
N SER A 762 -16.34 7.26 -62.77
CA SER A 762 -17.68 6.73 -62.45
C SER A 762 -18.12 7.02 -61.01
N ILE A 763 -17.20 7.37 -60.10
CA ILE A 763 -17.48 7.59 -58.68
C ILE A 763 -17.47 9.08 -58.38
N ARG A 764 -18.64 9.68 -58.21
CA ARG A 764 -18.78 11.11 -57.93
C ARG A 764 -18.45 11.45 -56.48
N VAL A 765 -17.35 12.17 -56.27
CA VAL A 765 -16.94 12.72 -54.97
C VAL A 765 -17.33 14.20 -54.86
N GLY A 766 -17.23 14.96 -55.96
CA GLY A 766 -17.56 16.39 -56.00
C GLY A 766 -16.37 17.32 -55.70
N LYS A 767 -16.62 18.48 -55.10
CA LYS A 767 -15.58 19.48 -54.80
C LYS A 767 -14.86 19.13 -53.49
N VAL A 768 -13.52 19.11 -53.50
CA VAL A 768 -12.70 18.76 -52.34
C VAL A 768 -11.46 19.67 -52.23
N TRP A 769 -11.08 20.07 -51.01
CA TRP A 769 -9.86 20.86 -50.77
C TRP A 769 -8.61 19.99 -50.62
N LYS A 770 -8.71 18.88 -49.88
CA LYS A 770 -7.60 17.96 -49.64
C LYS A 770 -8.00 16.53 -49.96
N ILE A 771 -7.18 15.84 -50.74
CA ILE A 771 -7.31 14.39 -51.00
C ILE A 771 -6.09 13.65 -50.46
N SER A 772 -6.32 12.56 -49.74
CA SER A 772 -5.29 11.64 -49.24
C SER A 772 -5.60 10.22 -49.70
N LEU A 773 -4.72 9.62 -50.50
CA LEU A 773 -4.88 8.25 -50.98
C LEU A 773 -3.66 7.45 -50.51
N GLU A 774 -3.88 6.53 -49.58
CA GLU A 774 -2.79 5.75 -48.97
C GLU A 774 -2.78 4.31 -49.48
N GLY A 775 -1.57 3.78 -49.69
CA GLY A 775 -1.34 2.42 -50.16
C GLY A 775 -1.84 2.20 -51.59
N HIS A 776 -2.70 1.20 -51.77
CA HIS A 776 -3.32 0.85 -53.05
C HIS A 776 -4.39 1.85 -53.49
N ALA A 777 -4.86 2.75 -52.63
CA ALA A 777 -5.90 3.72 -52.97
C ALA A 777 -5.49 4.67 -54.11
N GLU A 778 -4.19 4.94 -54.31
CA GLU A 778 -3.70 5.71 -55.45
C GLU A 778 -4.05 5.07 -56.81
N LYS A 779 -4.18 3.75 -56.87
CA LYS A 779 -4.49 3.02 -58.11
C LYS A 779 -5.93 3.22 -58.60
N ILE A 780 -6.81 3.80 -57.79
CA ILE A 780 -8.21 4.05 -58.16
C ILE A 780 -8.51 5.54 -58.34
N LYS A 781 -7.48 6.40 -58.33
CA LYS A 781 -7.64 7.85 -58.47
C LYS A 781 -8.35 8.26 -59.77
N ASP A 782 -8.09 7.55 -60.86
CA ASP A 782 -8.71 7.75 -62.18
C ASP A 782 -10.20 7.34 -62.23
N ARG A 783 -10.67 6.55 -61.26
CA ARG A 783 -12.08 6.17 -61.10
C ARG A 783 -12.90 7.22 -60.36
N LEU A 784 -12.25 8.17 -59.68
CA LEU A 784 -12.89 9.22 -58.89
C LEU A 784 -13.18 10.46 -59.75
N ASP A 785 -14.41 10.95 -59.70
CA ASP A 785 -14.83 12.23 -60.27
C ASP A 785 -14.87 13.30 -59.17
N PHE A 786 -13.81 14.10 -59.10
CA PHE A 786 -13.67 15.18 -58.14
C PHE A 786 -13.06 16.44 -58.77
N THR A 787 -13.34 17.59 -58.17
CA THR A 787 -12.69 18.86 -58.46
C THR A 787 -11.86 19.25 -57.25
N LEU A 788 -10.54 19.24 -57.39
CA LEU A 788 -9.64 19.77 -56.37
C LEU A 788 -9.76 21.29 -56.37
N MET A 789 -10.07 21.86 -55.22
CA MET A 789 -10.15 23.31 -55.05
C MET A 789 -8.74 23.82 -54.74
N ASP A 790 -8.22 24.72 -55.58
CA ASP A 790 -6.94 25.38 -55.32
C ASP A 790 -7.13 26.49 -54.28
N ASP A 791 -6.09 26.76 -53.48
CA ASP A 791 -5.99 27.76 -52.41
C ASP A 791 -6.07 29.22 -52.91
N ALA A 792 -6.91 29.51 -53.91
CA ALA A 792 -7.20 30.87 -54.36
C ALA A 792 -8.13 31.57 -53.34
N ARG A 793 -7.55 31.95 -52.19
CA ARG A 793 -8.07 33.04 -51.36
C ARG A 793 -7.74 34.36 -52.08
N GLU A 794 -8.69 34.91 -52.80
CA GLU A 794 -8.86 36.37 -52.90
C GLU A 794 -9.88 36.82 -51.86
#